data_AF-U1WZ73-F1
#
_entry.id   AF-U1WZ73-F1
#
_cell.length_a   1.000
_cell.length_b   1.000
_cell.length_c   1.000
_cell.angle_alpha   90.00
_cell.angle_beta   90.00
_cell.angle_gamma   90.00
#
_symmetry.space_group_name_H-M   'P 1'
#
loop_
_entity.id
_entity.type
_entity.pdbx_description
1 polymer ?
#
loop_
_entity_poly.entity_id
_entity_poly.type
_entity_poly.pdbx_seq_one_letter_code
_entity_poly.pdbx_strand_id
1 'polypeptide(L)'
;MDQITTLFAEEVFNFEKQVIYFPVRHHSPACSYHLQRTIAAYKPEIILLEGPENSDHLIDILTAEKTKPPVSIYYGYATEEHTYVCYYPFLDYSPEYVALKEAAQHGISAKFIDLSYGSRLESLKQGHDLKKENKKLSYHDETLLTGSSFIRRLCEKMKYRTFDELWEAIFEIEGIKKETPDFVRDVFAYCYLSRMAYEDDVLEEEGNFVREAQMKRHIEMAKQEYTRILVVTGGFHTYGLIEERNMTYKVRKAAGEKVYPMVYTFAEADQLNGYASGMPFVNYYDKIWQALCRQSPFPYTKSNINLLAELLHMIRKKGESVSVADAIEANDLIGGLASLRSKREGGAYELLDAVTSAFTKGERSIATSGPLEALRNIMTGNRIGEVAPNELDVPIVRDFKSMCKKYRLHIHTTGKKQKMLDVYAKALHRDNSRFFHCLQFLGVEFCEKESGPDWANYKHINLVREGWTYSYSSSVEARLIENSVHGGSIREAAIHKLEGIIKQVPNHNSCEAAKWLLQAILMGLEEIGGRLFVMVEDYVKQDSSFLSLCQTFHTLTLLYEQKRLFAFTESERIEKLISETYYHAVSKIYALAQPNPEEIEGIIENLKRLYMVMMKETLVLAEEIFHDQLGELLYAKTLPPQLEGAVAAILFNLNLLEREEIVQRARAYMFGTTEKMMLTARYLQGVFMIARDVFLYDEQLLADLDYVINGLSYEDFLQIAPELKLAFTYFSPMEIITISENVANLYQTNIVEINGPALDERMLIKAKNLDRTIRKEFARWNLV
;
A
#
# COMPACT_ATOMS: atom_id res chain seq x y z
N MET A 1 18.44 -10.80 44.46
CA MET A 1 17.26 -11.69 44.58
C MET A 1 16.51 -11.41 45.88
N ASP A 2 17.22 -11.29 47.00
CA ASP A 2 16.61 -10.99 48.31
C ASP A 2 15.79 -9.68 48.28
N GLN A 3 16.35 -8.60 47.73
CA GLN A 3 15.62 -7.32 47.56
C GLN A 3 14.34 -7.43 46.72
N ILE A 4 14.37 -8.19 45.61
CA ILE A 4 13.19 -8.39 44.74
C ILE A 4 12.12 -9.17 45.49
N THR A 5 12.53 -10.18 46.26
CA THR A 5 11.61 -11.03 47.02
C THR A 5 10.94 -10.25 48.14
N THR A 6 11.70 -9.44 48.87
CA THR A 6 11.18 -8.54 49.90
C THR A 6 10.21 -7.51 49.29
N LEU A 7 10.65 -6.80 48.25
CA LEU A 7 9.82 -5.79 47.58
C LEU A 7 8.51 -6.40 47.03
N PHE A 8 8.58 -7.59 46.46
CA PHE A 8 7.40 -8.31 45.97
C PHE A 8 6.40 -8.61 47.08
N ALA A 9 6.87 -9.18 48.19
CA ALA A 9 6.03 -9.60 49.31
C ALA A 9 5.46 -8.42 50.10
N GLU A 10 6.18 -7.30 50.17
CA GLU A 10 5.78 -6.13 50.97
C GLU A 10 4.92 -5.14 50.17
N GLU A 11 5.23 -4.90 48.90
CA GLU A 11 4.66 -3.78 48.13
C GLU A 11 3.94 -4.17 46.84
N VAL A 12 4.16 -5.38 46.28
CA VAL A 12 3.57 -5.75 44.98
C VAL A 12 2.33 -6.61 45.17
N PHE A 13 2.47 -7.79 45.80
CA PHE A 13 1.43 -8.81 45.81
C PHE A 13 1.13 -9.30 47.23
N ASN A 14 0.49 -8.44 48.02
CA ASN A 14 0.12 -8.72 49.40
C ASN A 14 -1.37 -8.43 49.63
N PHE A 15 -2.13 -9.46 49.99
CA PHE A 15 -3.58 -9.36 50.17
C PHE A 15 -4.00 -8.55 51.41
N GLU A 16 -3.08 -8.29 52.33
CA GLU A 16 -3.31 -7.44 53.50
C GLU A 16 -3.18 -5.94 53.20
N LYS A 17 -2.62 -5.58 52.03
CA LYS A 17 -2.48 -4.18 51.60
C LYS A 17 -3.75 -3.70 50.89
N GLN A 18 -3.99 -2.39 51.00
CA GLN A 18 -5.10 -1.71 50.32
C GLN A 18 -4.98 -1.77 48.79
N VAL A 19 -3.75 -1.80 48.27
CA VAL A 19 -3.44 -1.85 46.84
C VAL A 19 -2.59 -3.07 46.55
N ILE A 20 -2.98 -3.80 45.50
CA ILE A 20 -2.19 -4.89 44.91
C ILE A 20 -1.84 -4.51 43.48
N TYR A 21 -0.61 -4.80 43.10
CA TYR A 21 -0.12 -4.66 41.74
C TYR A 21 0.02 -6.03 41.07
N PHE A 22 -0.57 -6.16 39.89
CA PHE A 22 -0.51 -7.35 39.06
C PHE A 22 0.22 -7.00 37.74
N PRO A 23 1.54 -7.24 37.65
CA PRO A 23 2.30 -7.04 36.42
C PRO A 23 1.88 -8.06 35.36
N VAL A 24 1.72 -7.59 34.12
CA VAL A 24 1.37 -8.43 32.97
C VAL A 24 2.31 -8.20 31.79
N ARG A 25 2.35 -9.17 30.88
CA ARG A 25 2.69 -8.92 29.48
C ARG A 25 1.39 -8.83 28.69
N HIS A 26 1.32 -7.90 27.74
CA HIS A 26 0.12 -7.73 26.94
C HIS A 26 -0.14 -8.99 26.11
N HIS A 27 -1.41 -9.37 25.98
CA HIS A 27 -1.82 -10.55 25.24
C HIS A 27 -1.28 -11.89 25.77
N SER A 28 -0.90 -12.01 27.06
CA SER A 28 -0.48 -13.27 27.67
C SER A 28 -1.66 -14.11 28.23
N PRO A 29 -1.92 -15.32 27.69
CA PRO A 29 -2.90 -16.25 28.28
C PRO A 29 -2.57 -16.64 29.72
N ALA A 30 -1.30 -16.85 30.06
CA ALA A 30 -0.89 -17.16 31.43
C ALA A 30 -1.17 -15.99 32.40
N CYS A 31 -0.82 -14.76 32.02
CA CYS A 31 -1.17 -13.57 32.82
C CYS A 31 -2.68 -13.48 33.04
N SER A 32 -3.49 -13.66 32.00
CA SER A 32 -4.96 -13.67 32.10
C SER A 32 -5.48 -14.76 33.03
N TYR A 33 -4.93 -15.97 32.93
CA TYR A 33 -5.30 -17.12 33.75
C TYR A 33 -4.99 -16.92 35.24
N HIS A 34 -3.86 -16.30 35.57
CA HIS A 34 -3.52 -15.96 36.95
C HIS A 34 -4.27 -14.73 37.44
N LEU A 35 -4.56 -13.76 36.57
CA LEU A 35 -5.33 -12.56 36.90
C LEU A 35 -6.76 -12.90 37.32
N GLN A 36 -7.45 -13.81 36.61
CA GLN A 36 -8.78 -14.27 37.03
C GLN A 36 -8.78 -14.86 38.45
N ARG A 37 -7.73 -15.62 38.80
CA ARG A 37 -7.57 -16.16 40.15
C ARG A 37 -7.32 -15.08 41.19
N THR A 38 -6.48 -14.09 40.85
CA THR A 38 -6.22 -12.96 41.73
C THR A 38 -7.50 -12.18 42.00
N ILE A 39 -8.30 -11.88 40.97
CA ILE A 39 -9.58 -11.18 41.11
C ILE A 39 -10.53 -11.99 42.01
N ALA A 40 -10.65 -13.30 41.77
CA ALA A 40 -11.51 -14.18 42.56
C ALA A 40 -11.07 -14.28 44.03
N ALA A 41 -9.76 -14.29 44.30
CA ALA A 41 -9.21 -14.41 45.65
C ALA A 41 -9.23 -13.09 46.43
N TYR A 42 -8.80 -11.99 45.80
CA TYR A 42 -8.68 -10.67 46.43
C TYR A 42 -10.02 -9.93 46.52
N LYS A 43 -10.94 -10.16 45.56
CA LYS A 43 -12.25 -9.49 45.46
C LYS A 43 -12.12 -7.97 45.51
N PRO A 44 -11.43 -7.35 44.52
CA PRO A 44 -11.25 -5.91 44.50
C PRO A 44 -12.59 -5.17 44.39
N GLU A 45 -12.64 -3.96 44.92
CA GLU A 45 -13.76 -3.02 44.76
C GLU A 45 -13.61 -2.18 43.49
N ILE A 46 -12.36 -2.02 43.04
CA ILE A 46 -12.01 -1.37 41.77
C ILE A 46 -10.79 -2.06 41.13
N ILE A 47 -10.82 -2.17 39.80
CA ILE A 47 -9.68 -2.57 38.98
C ILE A 47 -9.20 -1.36 38.18
N LEU A 48 -7.93 -1.00 38.35
CA LEU A 48 -7.27 0.07 37.64
C LEU A 48 -6.37 -0.52 36.55
N LEU A 49 -6.56 -0.09 35.30
CA LEU A 49 -5.91 -0.66 34.13
C LEU A 49 -4.96 0.35 33.48
N GLU A 50 -3.77 -0.12 33.06
CA GLU A 50 -2.89 0.65 32.19
C GLU A 50 -3.55 0.90 30.84
N GLY A 51 -4.14 2.08 30.67
CA GLY A 51 -4.65 2.57 29.39
C GLY A 51 -5.12 4.02 29.53
N PRO A 52 -5.38 4.70 28.41
CA PRO A 52 -5.76 6.11 28.41
C PRO A 52 -7.06 6.42 29.19
N GLU A 53 -6.96 7.28 30.22
CA GLU A 53 -8.10 7.68 31.10
C GLU A 53 -9.32 8.20 30.33
N ASN A 54 -9.14 8.79 29.16
CA ASN A 54 -10.22 9.30 28.32
C ASN A 54 -11.04 8.19 27.63
N SER A 55 -10.73 6.92 27.89
CA SER A 55 -11.41 5.75 27.32
C SER A 55 -12.44 5.13 28.26
N ASP A 56 -12.59 5.62 29.49
CA ASP A 56 -13.51 5.06 30.50
C ASP A 56 -14.95 4.91 29.98
N HIS A 57 -15.41 5.88 29.18
CA HIS A 57 -16.75 5.88 28.58
C HIS A 57 -16.99 4.74 27.57
N LEU A 58 -15.94 4.02 27.16
CA LEU A 58 -16.01 2.88 26.25
C LEU A 58 -16.12 1.53 26.98
N ILE A 59 -15.92 1.48 28.29
CA ILE A 59 -15.86 0.21 29.04
C ILE A 59 -17.15 -0.61 28.85
N ASP A 60 -18.31 0.03 28.93
CA ASP A 60 -19.61 -0.65 28.74
C ASP A 60 -19.76 -1.22 27.33
N ILE A 61 -19.25 -0.51 26.32
CA ILE A 61 -19.26 -0.96 24.92
C ILE A 61 -18.30 -2.15 24.75
N LEU A 62 -17.09 -2.07 25.31
CA LEU A 62 -16.07 -3.11 25.20
C LEU A 62 -16.49 -4.41 25.91
N THR A 63 -17.21 -4.30 27.03
CA THR A 63 -17.65 -5.43 27.86
C THR A 63 -19.02 -6.00 27.47
N ALA A 64 -19.77 -5.30 26.61
CA ALA A 64 -21.06 -5.75 26.09
C ALA A 64 -20.99 -7.17 25.49
N GLU A 65 -22.06 -7.95 25.65
CA GLU A 65 -22.09 -9.35 25.20
C GLU A 65 -21.88 -9.50 23.68
N LYS A 66 -22.35 -8.53 22.89
CA LYS A 66 -22.20 -8.50 21.43
C LYS A 66 -20.82 -8.05 20.96
N THR A 67 -20.01 -7.47 21.84
CA THR A 67 -18.62 -7.14 21.50
C THR A 67 -17.79 -8.42 21.54
N LYS A 68 -17.18 -8.77 20.42
CA LYS A 68 -16.36 -9.97 20.22
C LYS A 68 -14.95 -9.55 19.77
N PRO A 69 -13.92 -9.71 20.60
CA PRO A 69 -12.53 -9.52 20.18
C PRO A 69 -12.16 -10.35 18.93
N PRO A 70 -11.21 -9.88 18.11
CA PRO A 70 -10.30 -8.74 18.32
C PRO A 70 -10.99 -7.38 18.11
N VAL A 71 -10.92 -6.50 19.11
CA VAL A 71 -11.42 -5.11 19.04
C VAL A 71 -10.32 -4.16 19.49
N SER A 72 -10.41 -2.88 19.18
CA SER A 72 -9.43 -1.89 19.61
C SER A 72 -10.11 -0.60 20.03
N ILE A 73 -9.46 0.15 20.91
CA ILE A 73 -9.74 1.58 21.03
C ILE A 73 -8.85 2.30 19.99
N TYR A 74 -9.46 3.20 19.22
CA TYR A 74 -8.79 4.07 18.27
C TYR A 74 -8.62 5.46 18.91
N TYR A 75 -7.41 6.00 18.82
CA TYR A 75 -7.09 7.37 19.21
C TYR A 75 -6.66 8.14 17.98
N GLY A 76 -7.37 9.22 17.65
CA GLY A 76 -7.01 10.16 16.61
C GLY A 76 -6.73 11.54 17.20
N TYR A 77 -5.53 12.08 16.95
CA TYR A 77 -5.14 13.41 17.40
C TYR A 77 -4.52 14.19 16.23
N ALA A 78 -4.98 15.42 16.00
CA ALA A 78 -4.47 16.26 14.91
C ALA A 78 -3.93 17.59 15.46
N THR A 79 -2.77 18.00 14.94
CA THR A 79 -2.22 19.34 15.06
C THR A 79 -2.37 20.07 13.72
N GLU A 80 -2.00 21.36 13.65
CA GLU A 80 -2.04 22.12 12.39
C GLU A 80 -1.18 21.49 11.28
N GLU A 81 -0.11 20.77 11.67
CA GLU A 81 0.87 20.22 10.73
C GLU A 81 0.72 18.71 10.49
N HIS A 82 0.22 17.95 11.48
CA HIS A 82 0.26 16.48 11.45
C HIS A 82 -0.99 15.83 12.05
N THR A 83 -1.38 14.66 11.53
CA THR A 83 -2.38 13.77 12.14
C THR A 83 -1.69 12.53 12.68
N TYR A 84 -1.98 12.19 13.93
CA TYR A 84 -1.44 11.07 14.69
C TYR A 84 -2.55 10.07 15.00
N VAL A 85 -2.24 8.78 14.84
CA VAL A 85 -3.15 7.67 15.12
C VAL A 85 -2.49 6.62 15.99
N CYS A 86 -3.24 6.10 16.97
CA CYS A 86 -2.78 5.05 17.86
C CYS A 86 -3.90 4.05 18.12
N TYR A 87 -3.53 2.79 18.33
CA TYR A 87 -4.44 1.69 18.58
C TYR A 87 -4.13 1.06 19.94
N TYR A 88 -5.18 0.61 20.63
CA TYR A 88 -5.09 -0.17 21.87
C TYR A 88 -5.95 -1.43 21.70
N PRO A 89 -5.36 -2.54 21.23
CA PRO A 89 -6.09 -3.73 20.87
C PRO A 89 -6.37 -4.62 22.06
N PHE A 90 -7.47 -5.35 21.95
CA PHE A 90 -7.92 -6.35 22.89
C PHE A 90 -8.16 -7.66 22.16
N LEU A 91 -7.63 -8.73 22.73
CA LEU A 91 -7.91 -10.12 22.39
C LEU A 91 -8.70 -10.75 23.54
N ASP A 92 -9.35 -11.89 23.27
CA ASP A 92 -10.13 -12.62 24.28
C ASP A 92 -9.30 -12.99 25.53
N TYR A 93 -7.97 -13.06 25.36
CA TYR A 93 -6.98 -13.41 26.38
C TYR A 93 -6.02 -12.26 26.71
N SER A 94 -6.32 -11.02 26.29
CA SER A 94 -5.61 -9.85 26.83
C SER A 94 -5.91 -9.73 28.33
N PRO A 95 -4.90 -9.65 29.22
CA PRO A 95 -5.15 -9.50 30.66
C PRO A 95 -6.04 -8.31 31.00
N GLU A 96 -5.89 -7.20 30.27
CA GLU A 96 -6.68 -5.99 30.43
C GLU A 96 -8.13 -6.21 30.01
N TYR A 97 -8.36 -6.92 28.89
CA TYR A 97 -9.72 -7.25 28.44
C TYR A 97 -10.39 -8.24 29.41
N VAL A 98 -9.66 -9.23 29.89
CA VAL A 98 -10.13 -10.19 30.90
C VAL A 98 -10.50 -9.45 32.18
N ALA A 99 -9.68 -8.53 32.66
CA ALA A 99 -10.01 -7.69 33.81
C ALA A 99 -11.29 -6.85 33.59
N LEU A 100 -11.47 -6.23 32.42
CA LEU A 100 -12.71 -5.51 32.09
C LEU A 100 -13.93 -6.45 32.11
N LYS A 101 -13.81 -7.66 31.52
CA LYS A 101 -14.90 -8.64 31.50
C LYS A 101 -15.24 -9.17 32.89
N GLU A 102 -14.23 -9.48 33.71
CA GLU A 102 -14.42 -9.91 35.10
C GLU A 102 -15.02 -8.79 35.95
N ALA A 103 -14.59 -7.54 35.74
CA ALA A 103 -15.16 -6.40 36.43
C ALA A 103 -16.65 -6.24 36.13
N ALA A 104 -17.02 -6.24 34.85
CA ALA A 104 -18.41 -6.17 34.42
C ALA A 104 -19.25 -7.36 34.92
N GLN A 105 -18.71 -8.58 34.88
CA GLN A 105 -19.40 -9.79 35.35
C GLN A 105 -19.67 -9.79 36.86
N HIS A 106 -18.75 -9.23 37.65
CA HIS A 106 -18.86 -9.19 39.12
C HIS A 106 -19.35 -7.86 39.68
N GLY A 107 -19.69 -6.88 38.83
CA GLY A 107 -20.12 -5.55 39.25
C GLY A 107 -19.01 -4.74 39.96
N ILE A 108 -17.75 -5.00 39.62
CA ILE A 108 -16.57 -4.29 40.14
C ILE A 108 -16.35 -3.05 39.26
N SER A 109 -15.97 -1.93 39.87
CA SER A 109 -15.62 -0.72 39.12
C SER A 109 -14.33 -0.94 38.32
N ALA A 110 -14.25 -0.43 37.10
CA ALA A 110 -13.02 -0.48 36.30
C ALA A 110 -12.70 0.91 35.74
N LYS A 111 -11.42 1.30 35.75
CA LYS A 111 -10.96 2.58 35.20
C LYS A 111 -9.61 2.44 34.51
N PHE A 112 -9.42 3.19 33.44
CA PHE A 112 -8.14 3.42 32.81
C PHE A 112 -7.39 4.54 33.56
N ILE A 113 -6.09 4.35 33.82
CA ILE A 113 -5.32 5.23 34.71
C ILE A 113 -4.10 5.91 34.07
N ASP A 114 -3.88 5.72 32.77
CA ASP A 114 -2.73 6.26 32.07
C ASP A 114 -3.10 7.50 31.22
N LEU A 115 -2.08 8.18 30.72
CA LEU A 115 -2.21 9.39 29.91
C LEU A 115 -2.93 9.12 28.59
N SER A 116 -3.77 10.08 28.20
CA SER A 116 -4.31 10.14 26.85
C SER A 116 -3.20 10.23 25.81
N TYR A 117 -3.41 9.63 24.63
CA TYR A 117 -2.36 9.54 23.61
C TYR A 117 -1.92 10.94 23.14
N GLY A 118 -2.86 11.83 22.86
CA GLY A 118 -2.58 13.23 22.57
C GLY A 118 -1.85 13.94 23.72
N SER A 119 -2.26 13.71 24.98
CA SER A 119 -1.62 14.33 26.14
C SER A 119 -0.20 13.82 26.36
N ARG A 120 0.09 12.54 26.03
CA ARG A 120 1.44 11.98 25.99
C ARG A 120 2.28 12.72 24.94
N LEU A 121 1.78 12.87 23.72
CA LEU A 121 2.48 13.58 22.64
C LEU A 121 2.78 15.05 22.98
N GLU A 122 1.84 15.74 23.63
CA GLU A 122 2.01 17.15 24.03
C GLU A 122 2.93 17.33 25.24
N SER A 123 3.01 16.32 26.11
CA SER A 123 3.84 16.38 27.33
C SER A 123 5.30 15.97 27.08
N LEU A 124 5.60 15.27 25.99
CA LEU A 124 6.97 14.95 25.57
C LEU A 124 7.71 16.18 25.02
N LYS A 125 9.03 16.29 25.29
CA LYS A 125 9.88 17.40 24.79
C LYS A 125 9.97 17.39 23.25
N GLN A 126 10.24 18.54 22.64
CA GLN A 126 10.41 18.68 21.19
C GLN A 126 11.53 17.73 20.68
N GLY A 127 11.20 16.84 19.74
CA GLY A 127 12.18 15.96 19.08
C GLY A 127 11.90 14.46 19.13
N HIS A 128 10.87 14.01 19.84
CA HIS A 128 10.53 12.58 19.96
C HIS A 128 10.14 11.93 18.63
N ASP A 129 10.57 10.68 18.38
CA ASP A 129 10.30 9.94 17.12
C ASP A 129 8.81 9.76 16.83
N LEU A 130 7.98 9.68 17.89
CA LEU A 130 6.51 9.75 17.80
C LEU A 130 5.99 10.98 17.01
N LYS A 131 6.71 12.11 17.04
CA LYS A 131 6.39 13.31 16.23
C LYS A 131 7.02 13.29 14.82
N LYS A 132 8.04 12.46 14.57
CA LYS A 132 8.85 12.51 13.34
C LYS A 132 8.48 11.45 12.30
N GLU A 133 8.10 10.25 12.71
CA GLU A 133 8.01 9.12 11.75
C GLU A 133 6.58 8.70 11.38
N ASN A 134 5.55 9.21 12.06
CA ASN A 134 4.14 8.87 11.85
C ASN A 134 3.88 7.37 11.59
N LYS A 135 4.64 6.49 12.27
CA LYS A 135 4.49 5.03 12.18
C LYS A 135 3.25 4.62 12.95
N LYS A 136 2.57 3.55 12.51
CA LYS A 136 1.45 2.93 13.24
C LYS A 136 1.96 2.51 14.63
N LEU A 137 1.59 3.26 15.66
CA LEU A 137 2.05 3.01 17.02
C LEU A 137 1.00 2.23 17.80
N SER A 138 1.44 1.16 18.46
CA SER A 138 0.68 0.54 19.53
C SER A 138 0.83 1.36 20.79
N TYR A 139 -0.23 1.51 21.57
CA TYR A 139 -0.11 2.05 22.93
C TYR A 139 0.74 1.14 23.83
N HIS A 140 0.70 -0.18 23.57
CA HIS A 140 1.39 -1.25 24.29
C HIS A 140 2.76 -1.58 23.69
N ASP A 141 3.56 -0.57 23.34
CA ASP A 141 4.90 -0.82 22.81
C ASP A 141 5.78 -1.53 23.86
N GLU A 142 6.14 -2.79 23.58
CA GLU A 142 6.96 -3.62 24.49
C GLU A 142 8.47 -3.51 24.18
N THR A 143 8.93 -2.59 23.33
CA THR A 143 10.33 -2.53 22.87
C THR A 143 11.34 -2.49 24.02
N LEU A 144 11.06 -1.72 25.08
CA LEU A 144 11.94 -1.67 26.27
C LEU A 144 11.93 -3.01 27.05
N LEU A 145 10.78 -3.69 27.10
CA LEU A 145 10.63 -4.97 27.78
C LEU A 145 11.35 -6.10 27.02
N THR A 146 11.31 -6.08 25.68
CA THR A 146 11.89 -7.12 24.82
C THR A 146 13.34 -6.85 24.40
N GLY A 147 13.79 -5.60 24.47
CA GLY A 147 15.07 -5.13 23.94
C GLY A 147 16.21 -4.99 24.97
N SER A 148 15.95 -5.25 26.26
CA SER A 148 16.92 -4.99 27.32
C SER A 148 18.20 -5.82 27.20
N SER A 149 19.32 -5.29 27.70
CA SER A 149 20.59 -6.05 27.72
C SER A 149 20.49 -7.30 28.62
N PHE A 150 19.63 -7.25 29.64
CA PHE A 150 19.31 -8.38 30.52
C PHE A 150 18.63 -9.51 29.75
N ILE A 151 17.58 -9.23 28.97
CA ILE A 151 16.86 -10.28 28.22
C ILE A 151 17.77 -10.95 27.19
N ARG A 152 18.63 -10.18 26.50
CA ARG A 152 19.60 -10.74 25.56
C ARG A 152 20.51 -11.78 26.23
N ARG A 153 21.10 -11.43 27.37
CA ARG A 153 21.96 -12.33 28.16
C ARG A 153 21.19 -13.53 28.70
N LEU A 154 19.93 -13.34 29.10
CA LEU A 154 19.08 -14.40 29.60
C LEU A 154 18.75 -15.42 28.50
N CYS A 155 18.37 -14.95 27.31
CA CYS A 155 18.17 -15.80 26.13
C CYS A 155 19.44 -16.58 25.76
N GLU A 156 20.60 -15.92 25.72
CA GLU A 156 21.89 -16.57 25.44
C GLU A 156 22.23 -17.66 26.47
N LYS A 157 22.07 -17.34 27.76
CA LYS A 157 22.37 -18.27 28.86
C LYS A 157 21.43 -19.48 28.89
N MET A 158 20.14 -19.24 28.64
CA MET A 158 19.11 -20.28 28.61
C MET A 158 18.99 -20.97 27.26
N LYS A 159 19.74 -20.53 26.24
CA LYS A 159 19.76 -21.05 24.86
C LYS A 159 18.43 -20.96 24.12
N TYR A 160 17.70 -19.87 24.31
CA TYR A 160 16.49 -19.55 23.53
C TYR A 160 16.81 -18.55 22.41
N ARG A 161 16.12 -18.67 21.27
CA ARG A 161 16.40 -17.89 20.04
C ARG A 161 15.92 -16.45 20.17
N THR A 162 14.79 -16.24 20.83
CA THR A 162 14.11 -14.94 20.94
C THR A 162 13.52 -14.75 22.34
N PHE A 163 13.18 -13.50 22.68
CA PHE A 163 12.41 -13.19 23.89
C PHE A 163 11.09 -13.96 23.93
N ASP A 164 10.38 -14.04 22.81
CA ASP A 164 9.10 -14.74 22.73
C ASP A 164 9.21 -16.24 23.03
N GLU A 165 10.27 -16.90 22.57
CA GLU A 165 10.53 -18.31 22.88
C GLU A 165 10.86 -18.52 24.36
N LEU A 166 11.67 -17.63 24.95
CA LEU A 166 11.95 -17.64 26.38
C LEU A 166 10.66 -17.42 27.18
N TRP A 167 9.85 -16.43 26.79
CA TRP A 167 8.62 -16.07 27.48
C TRP A 167 7.63 -17.23 27.46
N GLU A 168 7.43 -17.84 26.27
CA GLU A 168 6.55 -19.00 26.12
C GLU A 168 7.01 -20.16 27.02
N ALA A 169 8.31 -20.44 27.08
CA ALA A 169 8.82 -21.52 27.89
C ALA A 169 8.61 -21.27 29.40
N ILE A 170 9.01 -20.09 29.90
CA ILE A 170 9.09 -19.83 31.34
C ILE A 170 7.76 -19.36 31.94
N PHE A 171 7.07 -18.43 31.27
CA PHE A 171 5.90 -17.74 31.82
C PHE A 171 4.60 -18.32 31.28
N GLU A 172 4.59 -18.81 30.04
CA GLU A 172 3.37 -19.41 29.51
C GLU A 172 3.25 -20.89 29.92
N ILE A 173 4.09 -21.77 29.37
CA ILE A 173 3.97 -23.22 29.54
C ILE A 173 4.23 -23.64 31.00
N GLU A 174 5.38 -23.27 31.56
CA GLU A 174 5.69 -23.60 32.95
C GLU A 174 4.92 -22.71 33.94
N GLY A 175 4.61 -21.47 33.57
CA GLY A 175 3.95 -20.50 34.44
C GLY A 175 2.51 -20.86 34.77
N ILE A 176 1.72 -21.37 33.81
CA ILE A 176 0.32 -21.80 34.02
C ILE A 176 0.16 -22.83 35.16
N LYS A 177 1.21 -23.62 35.44
CA LYS A 177 1.19 -24.65 36.50
C LYS A 177 1.72 -24.15 37.84
N LYS A 178 2.25 -22.94 37.93
CA LYS A 178 2.71 -22.36 39.19
C LYS A 178 1.52 -21.92 40.03
N GLU A 179 1.75 -21.80 41.33
CA GLU A 179 0.83 -21.05 42.19
C GLU A 179 0.86 -19.57 41.79
N THR A 180 -0.29 -18.90 41.90
CA THR A 180 -0.41 -17.50 41.45
C THR A 180 0.65 -16.57 42.06
N PRO A 181 0.95 -16.59 43.38
CA PRO A 181 2.00 -15.73 43.94
C PRO A 181 3.39 -15.96 43.32
N ASP A 182 3.75 -17.23 43.05
CA ASP A 182 5.04 -17.55 42.42
C ASP A 182 5.11 -17.07 40.97
N PHE A 183 4.02 -17.22 40.22
CA PHE A 183 3.92 -16.68 38.87
C PHE A 183 4.08 -15.16 38.85
N VAL A 184 3.34 -14.44 39.70
CA VAL A 184 3.39 -12.97 39.75
C VAL A 184 4.77 -12.49 40.19
N ARG A 185 5.41 -13.18 41.15
CA ARG A 185 6.79 -12.89 41.56
C ARG A 185 7.76 -12.98 40.39
N ASP A 186 7.65 -14.05 39.60
CA ASP A 186 8.58 -14.30 38.50
C ASP A 186 8.38 -13.28 37.37
N VAL A 187 7.13 -12.91 37.05
CA VAL A 187 6.82 -11.84 36.09
C VAL A 187 7.34 -10.50 36.60
N PHE A 188 7.08 -10.16 37.87
CA PHE A 188 7.58 -8.93 38.49
C PHE A 188 9.10 -8.87 38.45
N ALA A 189 9.79 -9.95 38.84
CA ALA A 189 11.24 -10.02 38.85
C ALA A 189 11.82 -9.81 37.44
N TYR A 190 11.19 -10.41 36.43
CA TYR A 190 11.58 -10.20 35.04
C TYR A 190 11.46 -8.73 34.63
N CYS A 191 10.27 -8.13 34.83
CA CYS A 191 10.03 -6.76 34.44
C CYS A 191 10.91 -5.76 35.19
N TYR A 192 11.11 -5.99 36.49
CA TYR A 192 12.03 -5.21 37.32
C TYR A 192 13.45 -5.25 36.76
N LEU A 193 14.01 -6.43 36.50
CA LEU A 193 15.37 -6.58 35.98
C LEU A 193 15.53 -6.00 34.57
N SER A 194 14.49 -6.11 33.73
CA SER A 194 14.48 -5.46 32.40
C SER A 194 14.48 -3.93 32.53
N ARG A 195 13.72 -3.37 33.47
CA ARG A 195 13.72 -1.92 33.73
C ARG A 195 15.07 -1.41 34.23
N MET A 196 15.72 -2.14 35.14
CA MET A 196 17.03 -1.77 35.70
C MET A 196 18.18 -1.79 34.66
N ALA A 197 17.92 -2.21 33.42
CA ALA A 197 18.88 -2.17 32.33
C ALA A 197 18.90 -0.83 31.57
N TYR A 198 18.03 0.13 31.94
CA TYR A 198 17.93 1.44 31.31
C TYR A 198 18.26 2.55 32.31
N GLU A 199 18.98 3.56 31.84
CA GLU A 199 19.25 4.78 32.60
C GLU A 199 18.00 5.67 32.66
N ASP A 200 17.91 6.51 33.69
CA ASP A 200 16.78 7.42 33.90
C ASP A 200 16.53 8.35 32.69
N ASP A 201 17.58 8.81 32.01
CA ASP A 201 17.45 9.68 30.83
C ASP A 201 16.66 9.00 29.69
N VAL A 202 16.87 7.69 29.50
CA VAL A 202 16.14 6.90 28.48
C VAL A 202 14.67 6.75 28.88
N LEU A 203 14.40 6.48 30.15
CA LEU A 203 13.03 6.33 30.66
C LEU A 203 12.24 7.64 30.59
N GLU A 204 12.90 8.78 30.83
CA GLU A 204 12.34 10.12 30.67
C GLU A 204 12.06 10.43 29.18
N GLU A 205 13.01 10.13 28.29
CA GLU A 205 12.86 10.36 26.85
C GLU A 205 11.67 9.59 26.26
N GLU A 206 11.52 8.31 26.62
CA GLU A 206 10.41 7.42 26.22
C GLU A 206 9.05 7.79 26.86
N GLY A 207 9.06 8.71 27.83
CA GLY A 207 7.88 9.18 28.54
C GLY A 207 7.32 8.21 29.59
N ASN A 208 8.13 7.29 30.11
CA ASN A 208 7.68 6.34 31.14
C ASN A 208 7.30 7.07 32.44
N PHE A 209 8.12 8.03 32.87
CA PHE A 209 7.91 8.70 34.15
C PHE A 209 6.66 9.60 34.18
N VAL A 210 6.34 10.29 33.08
CA VAL A 210 5.14 11.12 33.02
C VAL A 210 3.87 10.26 33.04
N ARG A 211 3.88 9.09 32.38
CA ARG A 211 2.82 8.07 32.45
C ARG A 211 2.67 7.53 33.87
N GLU A 212 3.77 7.13 34.50
CA GLU A 212 3.79 6.61 35.87
C GLU A 212 3.30 7.62 36.91
N ALA A 213 3.64 8.90 36.75
CA ALA A 213 3.14 9.96 37.62
C ALA A 213 1.62 10.14 37.51
N GLN A 214 1.07 10.04 36.30
CA GLN A 214 -0.38 10.06 36.08
C GLN A 214 -1.05 8.84 36.71
N MET A 215 -0.53 7.63 36.45
CA MET A 215 -1.04 6.39 37.03
C MET A 215 -1.04 6.45 38.57
N LYS A 216 0.05 6.90 39.20
CA LYS A 216 0.12 7.11 40.65
C LYS A 216 -0.97 8.04 41.16
N ARG A 217 -1.22 9.16 40.46
CA ARG A 217 -2.27 10.11 40.84
C ARG A 217 -3.64 9.46 40.89
N HIS A 218 -4.00 8.63 39.90
CA HIS A 218 -5.27 7.90 39.92
C HIS A 218 -5.33 6.84 41.02
N ILE A 219 -4.22 6.14 41.29
CA ILE A 219 -4.13 5.18 42.39
C ILE A 219 -4.36 5.89 43.73
N GLU A 220 -3.75 7.05 43.96
CA GLU A 220 -3.97 7.84 45.18
C GLU A 220 -5.41 8.35 45.32
N MET A 221 -6.06 8.72 44.21
CA MET A 221 -7.50 9.04 44.23
C MET A 221 -8.35 7.82 44.60
N ALA A 222 -8.05 6.65 44.02
CA ALA A 222 -8.77 5.42 44.33
C ALA A 222 -8.59 5.00 45.80
N LYS A 223 -7.40 5.21 46.39
CA LYS A 223 -7.15 4.94 47.83
C LYS A 223 -8.04 5.75 48.78
N GLN A 224 -8.58 6.89 48.33
CA GLN A 224 -9.50 7.69 49.14
C GLN A 224 -10.93 7.13 49.13
N GLU A 225 -11.30 6.38 48.10
CA GLU A 225 -12.66 5.89 47.86
C GLU A 225 -12.83 4.39 48.13
N TYR A 226 -11.77 3.58 47.96
CA TYR A 226 -11.83 2.13 47.96
C TYR A 226 -10.82 1.50 48.92
N THR A 227 -11.17 0.34 49.48
CA THR A 227 -10.31 -0.39 50.44
C THR A 227 -9.56 -1.57 49.82
N ARG A 228 -10.04 -2.10 48.70
CA ARG A 228 -9.36 -3.17 47.94
C ARG A 228 -9.22 -2.78 46.49
N ILE A 229 -8.00 -2.43 46.10
CA ILE A 229 -7.68 -1.87 44.78
C ILE A 229 -6.73 -2.82 44.06
N LEU A 230 -7.12 -3.28 42.88
CA LEU A 230 -6.25 -4.08 42.02
C LEU A 230 -5.74 -3.21 40.87
N VAL A 231 -4.43 -3.09 40.74
CA VAL A 231 -3.74 -2.34 39.68
C VAL A 231 -3.14 -3.34 38.68
N VAL A 232 -3.61 -3.34 37.43
CA VAL A 232 -3.09 -4.19 36.35
C VAL A 232 -2.34 -3.32 35.37
N THR A 233 -1.04 -3.59 35.22
CA THR A 233 -0.14 -2.80 34.37
C THR A 233 0.80 -3.72 33.63
N GLY A 234 1.22 -3.32 32.42
CA GLY A 234 2.41 -3.83 31.77
C GLY A 234 3.55 -3.80 32.78
N GLY A 235 4.14 -4.97 33.05
CA GLY A 235 4.94 -5.18 34.24
C GLY A 235 6.16 -4.25 34.32
N PHE A 236 6.61 -3.70 33.19
CA PHE A 236 7.68 -2.70 33.11
C PHE A 236 7.40 -1.44 33.97
N HIS A 237 6.14 -1.03 34.08
CA HIS A 237 5.72 0.15 34.85
C HIS A 237 5.51 -0.14 36.33
N THR A 238 5.26 -1.40 36.71
CA THR A 238 4.88 -1.76 38.10
C THR A 238 5.89 -1.28 39.14
N TYR A 239 7.20 -1.43 38.89
CA TYR A 239 8.22 -0.89 39.80
C TYR A 239 8.16 0.63 39.91
N GLY A 240 7.97 1.32 38.78
CA GLY A 240 7.84 2.78 38.74
C GLY A 240 6.67 3.28 39.58
N LEU A 241 5.61 2.48 39.75
CA LEU A 241 4.43 2.81 40.57
C LEU A 241 4.61 2.63 42.08
N ILE A 242 5.52 1.76 42.50
CA ILE A 242 5.81 1.50 43.93
C ILE A 242 7.03 2.25 44.44
N GLU A 243 7.96 2.66 43.56
CA GLU A 243 9.13 3.43 43.96
C GLU A 243 8.73 4.84 44.44
N GLU A 244 9.24 5.23 45.61
CA GLU A 244 9.09 6.59 46.16
C GLU A 244 10.04 7.57 45.46
N ARG A 245 9.66 7.98 44.26
CA ARG A 245 10.37 9.01 43.49
C ARG A 245 9.60 10.33 43.53
N ASN A 246 10.24 11.39 44.04
CA ASN A 246 9.68 12.74 44.05
C ASN A 246 9.79 13.38 42.66
N MET A 247 8.81 13.13 41.80
CA MET A 247 8.79 13.68 40.44
C MET A 247 7.42 14.27 40.13
N THR A 248 7.38 15.60 39.98
CA THR A 248 6.15 16.34 39.65
C THR A 248 6.16 16.71 38.18
N TYR A 249 5.24 16.12 37.40
CA TYR A 249 5.08 16.44 35.99
C TYR A 249 3.89 17.36 35.75
N LYS A 250 4.08 18.34 34.86
CA LYS A 250 2.98 19.15 34.33
C LYS A 250 2.44 18.50 33.06
N VAL A 251 1.41 17.66 33.21
CA VAL A 251 0.70 17.05 32.08
C VAL A 251 0.00 18.14 31.26
N ARG A 252 0.29 18.20 29.96
CA ARG A 252 -0.43 19.04 29.01
C ARG A 252 -1.59 18.24 28.43
N LYS A 253 -2.81 18.73 28.61
CA LYS A 253 -4.00 18.09 28.04
C LYS A 253 -4.13 18.41 26.56
N ALA A 254 -4.18 17.39 25.73
CA ALA A 254 -4.55 17.57 24.32
C ALA A 254 -6.03 17.93 24.20
N ALA A 255 -6.32 18.93 23.36
CA ALA A 255 -7.69 19.28 22.99
C ALA A 255 -8.06 18.59 21.66
N GLY A 256 -9.32 18.15 21.52
CA GLY A 256 -9.84 17.61 20.27
C GLY A 256 -9.39 16.18 19.91
N GLU A 257 -8.82 15.44 20.87
CA GLU A 257 -8.54 14.01 20.69
C GLU A 257 -9.84 13.23 20.52
N LYS A 258 -9.91 12.41 19.47
CA LYS A 258 -11.04 11.57 19.15
C LYS A 258 -10.78 10.14 19.60
N VAL A 259 -11.72 9.56 20.34
CA VAL A 259 -11.60 8.20 20.89
C VAL A 259 -12.82 7.39 20.47
N TYR A 260 -12.61 6.27 19.79
CA TYR A 260 -13.70 5.43 19.30
C TYR A 260 -13.41 3.93 19.53
N PRO A 261 -14.42 3.11 19.82
CA PRO A 261 -14.27 1.67 19.73
C PRO A 261 -14.27 1.26 18.25
N MET A 262 -13.35 0.41 17.84
CA MET A 262 -13.25 -0.06 16.45
C MET A 262 -13.05 -1.57 16.35
N VAL A 263 -13.36 -2.12 15.19
CA VAL A 263 -13.05 -3.52 14.88
C VAL A 263 -11.55 -3.67 14.68
N TYR A 264 -11.00 -4.79 15.16
CA TYR A 264 -9.62 -5.17 14.92
C TYR A 264 -9.55 -6.57 14.31
N THR A 265 -8.35 -7.05 13.99
CA THR A 265 -8.17 -8.36 13.37
C THR A 265 -7.02 -9.14 14.00
N PHE A 266 -7.07 -10.46 13.90
CA PHE A 266 -5.96 -11.31 14.34
C PHE A 266 -4.68 -11.03 13.56
N ALA A 267 -4.79 -10.71 12.27
CA ALA A 267 -3.63 -10.38 11.44
C ALA A 267 -2.94 -9.10 11.92
N GLU A 268 -3.69 -8.07 12.31
CA GLU A 268 -3.11 -6.80 12.78
C GLU A 268 -2.61 -6.89 14.22
N ALA A 269 -3.25 -7.70 15.06
CA ALA A 269 -2.78 -7.98 16.42
C ALA A 269 -1.51 -8.83 16.46
N ASP A 270 -1.14 -9.51 15.36
CA ASP A 270 0.05 -10.33 15.33
C ASP A 270 1.30 -9.47 15.20
N GLN A 271 2.18 -9.58 16.20
CA GLN A 271 3.43 -8.85 16.28
C GLN A 271 4.28 -8.96 15.00
N LEU A 272 4.19 -10.10 14.30
CA LEU A 272 4.92 -10.36 13.06
C LEU A 272 4.52 -9.44 11.88
N ASN A 273 3.37 -8.76 11.95
CA ASN A 273 2.87 -7.86 10.90
C ASN A 273 3.18 -6.37 11.18
N GLY A 274 4.15 -6.08 12.07
CA GLY A 274 4.66 -4.73 12.30
C GLY A 274 3.95 -3.94 13.39
N TYR A 275 3.08 -4.60 14.17
CA TYR A 275 2.44 -4.02 15.35
C TYR A 275 3.21 -4.49 16.60
N ALA A 276 4.07 -3.65 17.18
CA ALA A 276 5.01 -4.02 18.26
C ALA A 276 4.34 -4.26 19.64
N SER A 277 3.22 -4.98 19.68
CA SER A 277 2.38 -5.18 20.86
C SER A 277 2.24 -6.65 21.22
N GLY A 278 2.68 -7.02 22.42
CA GLY A 278 2.41 -8.32 23.03
C GLY A 278 2.99 -9.53 22.28
N MET A 279 2.17 -10.57 22.10
CA MET A 279 2.62 -11.92 21.69
C MET A 279 2.40 -12.22 20.18
N PRO A 280 3.33 -12.93 19.52
CA PRO A 280 3.14 -13.39 18.14
C PRO A 280 2.12 -14.54 18.07
N PHE A 281 1.72 -14.97 16.87
CA PHE A 281 0.88 -16.17 16.68
C PHE A 281 -0.50 -16.08 17.39
N VAL A 282 -1.26 -15.03 17.09
CA VAL A 282 -2.50 -14.70 17.80
C VAL A 282 -3.49 -15.88 17.92
N ASN A 283 -3.82 -16.54 16.81
CA ASN A 283 -4.74 -17.69 16.84
C ASN A 283 -4.17 -18.93 17.54
N TYR A 284 -2.83 -19.08 17.63
CA TYR A 284 -2.20 -20.13 18.41
C TYR A 284 -2.52 -19.96 19.90
N TYR A 285 -2.32 -18.76 20.44
CA TYR A 285 -2.61 -18.45 21.83
C TYR A 285 -4.11 -18.32 22.13
N ASP A 286 -4.94 -17.94 21.15
CA ASP A 286 -6.41 -18.04 21.25
C ASP A 286 -6.87 -19.49 21.50
N LYS A 287 -6.32 -20.47 20.76
CA LYS A 287 -6.63 -21.89 20.96
C LYS A 287 -6.18 -22.39 22.34
N ILE A 288 -5.01 -21.96 22.82
CA ILE A 288 -4.52 -22.29 24.16
C ILE A 288 -5.44 -21.70 25.22
N TRP A 289 -5.81 -20.42 25.09
CA TRP A 289 -6.75 -19.76 26.00
C TRP A 289 -8.09 -20.50 26.05
N GLN A 290 -8.67 -20.84 24.90
CA GLN A 290 -9.90 -21.63 24.84
C GLN A 290 -9.74 -23.01 25.51
N ALA A 291 -8.58 -23.65 25.38
CA ALA A 291 -8.28 -24.89 26.07
C ALA A 291 -8.16 -24.71 27.59
N LEU A 292 -7.58 -23.59 28.06
CA LEU A 292 -7.51 -23.21 29.47
C LEU A 292 -8.88 -22.91 30.06
N CYS A 293 -9.74 -22.14 29.38
CA CYS A 293 -11.11 -21.88 29.81
C CYS A 293 -11.94 -23.17 29.93
N ARG A 294 -11.62 -24.18 29.09
CA ARG A 294 -12.21 -25.53 29.15
C ARG A 294 -11.51 -26.46 30.15
N GLN A 295 -10.60 -25.94 30.97
CA GLN A 295 -9.85 -26.66 32.00
C GLN A 295 -9.08 -27.87 31.46
N SER A 296 -8.53 -27.76 30.23
CA SER A 296 -7.71 -28.81 29.65
C SER A 296 -6.44 -29.02 30.49
N PRO A 297 -6.09 -30.26 30.88
CA PRO A 297 -4.87 -30.52 31.64
C PRO A 297 -3.60 -30.21 30.83
N PHE A 298 -3.66 -30.41 29.50
CA PHE A 298 -2.58 -30.18 28.54
C PHE A 298 -3.03 -29.25 27.40
N PRO A 299 -3.10 -27.92 27.62
CA PRO A 299 -3.67 -26.99 26.65
C PRO A 299 -2.82 -26.81 25.38
N TYR A 300 -1.48 -26.89 25.48
CA TYR A 300 -0.58 -26.74 24.33
C TYR A 300 -0.64 -27.97 23.43
N THR A 301 -0.50 -29.15 24.04
CA THR A 301 -0.57 -30.44 23.33
C THR A 301 -1.86 -30.56 22.54
N LYS A 302 -3.00 -30.23 23.16
CA LYS A 302 -4.31 -30.24 22.50
C LYS A 302 -4.39 -29.23 21.35
N SER A 303 -3.81 -28.05 21.52
CA SER A 303 -3.81 -27.00 20.49
C SER A 303 -2.94 -27.40 19.29
N ASN A 304 -1.75 -27.96 19.54
CA ASN A 304 -0.85 -28.46 18.51
C ASN A 304 -1.50 -29.54 17.63
N ILE A 305 -2.16 -30.53 18.24
CA ILE A 305 -2.85 -31.60 17.50
C ILE A 305 -3.92 -31.01 16.56
N ASN A 306 -4.71 -30.05 17.06
CA ASN A 306 -5.75 -29.39 16.25
C ASN A 306 -5.13 -28.59 15.09
N LEU A 307 -4.02 -27.89 15.33
CA LEU A 307 -3.32 -27.11 14.32
C LEU A 307 -2.67 -27.99 13.25
N LEU A 308 -2.09 -29.13 13.62
CA LEU A 308 -1.56 -30.10 12.66
C LEU A 308 -2.67 -30.68 11.77
N ALA A 309 -3.85 -30.95 12.35
CA ALA A 309 -5.02 -31.39 11.58
C ALA A 309 -5.52 -30.31 10.61
N GLU A 310 -5.59 -29.04 11.05
CA GLU A 310 -5.95 -27.89 10.21
C GLU A 310 -4.93 -27.69 9.07
N LEU A 311 -3.64 -27.81 9.38
CA LEU A 311 -2.55 -27.71 8.41
C LEU A 311 -2.66 -28.79 7.33
N LEU A 312 -2.84 -30.05 7.72
CA LEU A 312 -3.07 -31.15 6.78
C LEU A 312 -4.23 -30.87 5.83
N HIS A 313 -5.36 -30.38 6.36
CA HIS A 313 -6.52 -30.06 5.54
C HIS A 313 -6.23 -28.92 4.56
N MET A 314 -5.56 -27.85 5.03
CA MET A 314 -5.23 -26.69 4.21
C MET A 314 -4.27 -27.03 3.07
N ILE A 315 -3.20 -27.78 3.35
CA ILE A 315 -2.20 -28.16 2.34
C ILE A 315 -2.81 -29.09 1.29
N ARG A 316 -3.60 -30.09 1.71
CA ARG A 316 -4.30 -31.00 0.78
C ARG A 316 -5.26 -30.26 -0.15
N LYS A 317 -5.95 -29.23 0.35
CA LYS A 317 -6.84 -28.40 -0.48
C LYS A 317 -6.08 -27.65 -1.58
N LYS A 318 -4.79 -27.38 -1.39
CA LYS A 318 -3.90 -26.78 -2.41
C LYS A 318 -3.32 -27.80 -3.40
N GLY A 319 -3.66 -29.09 -3.26
CA GLY A 319 -3.20 -30.16 -4.17
C GLY A 319 -1.85 -30.77 -3.80
N GLU A 320 -1.27 -30.39 -2.66
CA GLU A 320 0.00 -30.96 -2.18
C GLU A 320 -0.19 -32.32 -1.48
N SER A 321 0.74 -33.25 -1.73
CA SER A 321 0.70 -34.61 -1.19
C SER A 321 1.33 -34.67 0.21
N VAL A 322 0.54 -34.36 1.24
CA VAL A 322 0.91 -34.56 2.66
C VAL A 322 0.09 -35.68 3.32
N SER A 323 0.79 -36.59 3.98
CA SER A 323 0.21 -37.79 4.58
C SER A 323 -0.16 -37.57 6.05
N VAL A 324 -1.01 -38.45 6.60
CA VAL A 324 -1.27 -38.44 8.05
C VAL A 324 -0.01 -38.81 8.84
N ALA A 325 0.87 -39.64 8.27
CA ALA A 325 2.13 -40.01 8.89
C ALA A 325 3.02 -38.79 9.15
N ASP A 326 3.03 -37.80 8.25
CA ASP A 326 3.79 -36.55 8.44
C ASP A 326 3.30 -35.76 9.67
N ALA A 327 1.99 -35.75 9.92
CA ALA A 327 1.43 -35.09 11.11
C ALA A 327 1.67 -35.89 12.39
N ILE A 328 1.66 -37.23 12.33
CA ILE A 328 2.03 -38.08 13.46
C ILE A 328 3.49 -37.84 13.84
N GLU A 329 4.39 -37.89 12.86
CA GLU A 329 5.81 -37.61 13.06
C GLU A 329 6.04 -36.19 13.61
N ALA A 330 5.35 -35.19 13.07
CA ALA A 330 5.42 -33.83 13.61
C ALA A 330 4.97 -33.78 15.08
N ASN A 331 3.87 -34.45 15.44
CA ASN A 331 3.39 -34.50 16.82
C ASN A 331 4.40 -35.18 17.76
N ASP A 332 5.02 -36.27 17.32
CA ASP A 332 6.03 -36.98 18.11
C ASP A 332 7.30 -36.12 18.28
N LEU A 333 7.72 -35.43 17.22
CA LEU A 333 8.83 -34.47 17.27
C LEU A 333 8.55 -33.31 18.23
N ILE A 334 7.33 -32.78 18.29
CA ILE A 334 6.96 -31.74 19.25
C ILE A 334 7.23 -32.20 20.69
N GLY A 335 6.80 -33.40 21.05
CA GLY A 335 7.03 -33.97 22.38
C GLY A 335 8.51 -34.26 22.67
N GLY A 336 9.23 -34.78 21.68
CA GLY A 336 10.68 -35.02 21.79
C GLY A 336 11.48 -33.72 21.98
N LEU A 337 11.19 -32.70 21.17
CA LEU A 337 11.84 -31.39 21.25
C LEU A 337 11.51 -30.68 22.57
N ALA A 338 10.26 -30.76 23.04
CA ALA A 338 9.87 -30.22 24.34
C ALA A 338 10.70 -30.84 25.47
N SER A 339 10.85 -32.17 25.45
CA SER A 339 11.66 -32.91 26.42
C SER A 339 13.13 -32.49 26.38
N LEU A 340 13.71 -32.34 25.18
CA LEU A 340 15.09 -31.87 25.01
C LEU A 340 15.31 -30.43 25.50
N ARG A 341 14.27 -29.60 25.43
CA ARG A 341 14.27 -28.21 25.88
C ARG A 341 13.82 -28.05 27.33
N SER A 342 13.61 -29.14 28.06
CA SER A 342 13.11 -29.14 29.45
C SER A 342 11.78 -28.41 29.61
N LYS A 343 10.89 -28.50 28.61
CA LYS A 343 9.52 -27.98 28.65
C LYS A 343 8.55 -29.13 28.92
N ARG A 344 7.52 -28.91 29.73
CA ARG A 344 6.48 -29.93 29.99
C ARG A 344 5.61 -30.24 28.78
N GLU A 345 5.37 -29.22 27.94
CA GLU A 345 4.62 -29.35 26.69
C GLU A 345 5.37 -28.63 25.57
N GLY A 346 5.17 -29.07 24.33
CA GLY A 346 5.72 -28.38 23.17
C GLY A 346 4.89 -27.15 22.82
N GLY A 347 5.56 -26.03 22.60
CA GLY A 347 4.96 -24.76 22.23
C GLY A 347 4.98 -24.47 20.73
N ALA A 348 4.76 -23.21 20.37
CA ALA A 348 4.75 -22.69 19.00
C ALA A 348 6.06 -23.02 18.27
N TYR A 349 7.16 -22.91 19.00
CA TYR A 349 8.51 -23.08 18.49
C TYR A 349 8.85 -24.55 18.22
N GLU A 350 8.41 -25.47 19.07
CA GLU A 350 8.50 -26.92 18.79
C GLU A 350 7.60 -27.30 17.61
N LEU A 351 6.40 -26.72 17.52
CA LEU A 351 5.48 -26.94 16.40
C LEU A 351 6.09 -26.48 15.05
N LEU A 352 6.70 -25.29 15.01
CA LEU A 352 7.37 -24.77 13.82
C LEU A 352 8.55 -25.66 13.40
N ASP A 353 9.38 -26.08 14.35
CA ASP A 353 10.54 -26.95 14.08
C ASP A 353 10.10 -28.35 13.62
N ALA A 354 9.04 -28.90 14.23
CA ALA A 354 8.48 -30.20 13.87
C ALA A 354 7.82 -30.19 12.49
N VAL A 355 7.03 -29.16 12.15
CA VAL A 355 6.45 -29.03 10.80
C VAL A 355 7.55 -28.82 9.76
N THR A 356 8.56 -28.01 10.08
CA THR A 356 9.73 -27.85 9.20
C THR A 356 10.39 -29.22 8.93
N SER A 357 10.55 -30.06 9.94
CA SER A 357 11.24 -31.34 9.82
C SER A 357 10.40 -32.44 9.14
N ALA A 358 9.12 -32.54 9.46
CA ALA A 358 8.26 -33.62 9.00
C ALA A 358 7.59 -33.33 7.64
N PHE A 359 7.18 -32.08 7.39
CA PHE A 359 6.43 -31.71 6.18
C PHE A 359 7.34 -31.27 5.02
N THR A 360 8.53 -30.75 5.30
CA THR A 360 9.47 -30.32 4.25
C THR A 360 10.23 -31.53 3.71
N LYS A 361 10.05 -31.86 2.43
CA LYS A 361 10.78 -32.95 1.77
C LYS A 361 12.05 -32.41 1.11
N GLY A 362 13.21 -32.68 1.70
CA GLY A 362 14.51 -32.21 1.22
C GLY A 362 14.94 -30.89 1.88
N GLU A 363 15.62 -30.03 1.12
CA GLU A 363 16.11 -28.75 1.63
C GLU A 363 14.99 -27.70 1.74
N ARG A 364 15.11 -26.82 2.73
CA ARG A 364 14.23 -25.65 2.89
C ARG A 364 14.58 -24.60 1.84
N SER A 365 13.67 -24.38 0.92
CA SER A 365 13.75 -23.37 -0.15
C SER A 365 12.40 -22.68 -0.31
N ILE A 366 12.32 -21.67 -1.18
CA ILE A 366 11.05 -21.02 -1.56
C ILE A 366 10.05 -22.06 -2.12
N ALA A 367 10.53 -23.10 -2.80
CA ALA A 367 9.68 -24.15 -3.35
C ALA A 367 9.13 -25.12 -2.27
N THR A 368 9.74 -25.16 -1.08
CA THR A 368 9.37 -26.08 0.00
C THR A 368 8.88 -25.34 1.26
N SER A 369 8.69 -24.01 1.19
CA SER A 369 8.19 -23.19 2.31
C SER A 369 6.67 -23.27 2.54
N GLY A 370 5.93 -23.84 1.59
CA GLY A 370 4.46 -23.92 1.59
C GLY A 370 3.83 -24.40 2.92
N PRO A 371 4.27 -25.53 3.50
CA PRO A 371 3.76 -26.01 4.78
C PRO A 371 4.01 -25.04 5.95
N LEU A 372 5.21 -24.46 6.01
CA LEU A 372 5.57 -23.54 7.08
C LEU A 372 4.82 -22.20 6.97
N GLU A 373 4.67 -21.68 5.75
CA GLU A 373 3.86 -20.49 5.49
C GLU A 373 2.38 -20.74 5.78
N ALA A 374 1.85 -21.91 5.41
CA ALA A 374 0.49 -22.30 5.76
C ALA A 374 0.31 -22.39 7.28
N LEU A 375 1.25 -23.02 7.99
CA LEU A 375 1.23 -23.09 9.46
C LEU A 375 1.23 -21.69 10.08
N ARG A 376 2.14 -20.81 9.65
CA ARG A 376 2.20 -19.42 10.16
C ARG A 376 0.87 -18.69 9.95
N ASN A 377 0.27 -18.80 8.76
CA ASN A 377 -1.04 -18.20 8.49
C ASN A 377 -2.15 -18.75 9.39
N ILE A 378 -2.13 -20.06 9.72
CA ILE A 378 -3.06 -20.66 10.67
C ILE A 378 -2.80 -20.15 12.10
N MET A 379 -1.53 -20.07 12.51
CA MET A 379 -1.11 -19.59 13.82
C MET A 379 -1.43 -18.10 14.05
N THR A 380 -1.36 -17.27 13.01
CA THR A 380 -1.87 -15.90 13.04
C THR A 380 -3.40 -15.89 13.05
N GLY A 381 -4.03 -16.61 12.12
CA GLY A 381 -5.48 -16.67 11.96
C GLY A 381 -6.08 -15.48 11.22
N ASN A 382 -7.39 -15.55 10.95
CA ASN A 382 -8.10 -14.60 10.09
C ASN A 382 -9.40 -14.05 10.71
N ARG A 383 -9.55 -14.16 12.04
CA ARG A 383 -10.70 -13.65 12.77
C ARG A 383 -10.71 -12.12 12.72
N ILE A 384 -11.92 -11.59 12.51
CA ILE A 384 -12.23 -10.16 12.57
C ILE A 384 -13.24 -9.99 13.69
N GLY A 385 -13.01 -9.02 14.58
CA GLY A 385 -13.90 -8.82 15.71
C GLY A 385 -15.20 -8.11 15.36
N GLU A 386 -16.00 -7.87 16.38
CA GLU A 386 -17.28 -7.20 16.30
C GLU A 386 -17.40 -6.24 17.48
N VAL A 387 -17.79 -4.99 17.22
CA VAL A 387 -18.10 -4.01 18.27
C VAL A 387 -19.62 -3.94 18.40
N ALA A 388 -20.14 -4.03 19.62
CA ALA A 388 -21.58 -3.91 19.87
C ALA A 388 -22.14 -2.58 19.34
N PRO A 389 -23.39 -2.54 18.85
CA PRO A 389 -24.05 -1.29 18.46
C PRO A 389 -24.01 -0.27 19.60
N ASN A 390 -23.60 0.96 19.29
CA ASN A 390 -23.36 2.00 20.28
C ASN A 390 -23.57 3.40 19.67
N GLU A 391 -23.59 4.43 20.52
CA GLU A 391 -23.82 5.83 20.11
C GLU A 391 -22.63 6.47 19.37
N LEU A 392 -21.44 5.86 19.46
CA LEU A 392 -20.22 6.30 18.80
C LEU A 392 -20.01 5.62 17.43
N ASP A 393 -21.03 4.95 16.90
CA ASP A 393 -21.00 4.35 15.56
C ASP A 393 -20.81 5.43 14.50
N VAL A 394 -19.70 5.34 13.77
CA VAL A 394 -19.29 6.38 12.82
C VAL A 394 -20.10 6.23 11.52
N PRO A 395 -20.90 7.24 11.10
CA PRO A 395 -21.85 7.09 10.00
C PRO A 395 -21.25 6.56 8.68
N ILE A 396 -20.05 7.01 8.32
CA ILE A 396 -19.37 6.59 7.08
C ILE A 396 -18.92 5.13 7.12
N VAL A 397 -18.57 4.60 8.31
CA VAL A 397 -18.25 3.18 8.51
C VAL A 397 -19.52 2.34 8.38
N ARG A 398 -20.64 2.81 8.94
CA ARG A 398 -21.95 2.17 8.79
C ARG A 398 -22.41 2.13 7.33
N ASP A 399 -22.26 3.25 6.62
CA ASP A 399 -22.54 3.33 5.18
C ASP A 399 -21.68 2.34 4.38
N PHE A 400 -20.37 2.28 4.64
CA PHE A 400 -19.46 1.31 4.04
C PHE A 400 -19.91 -0.15 4.27
N LYS A 401 -20.24 -0.52 5.52
CA LYS A 401 -20.71 -1.88 5.85
C LYS A 401 -22.03 -2.21 5.14
N SER A 402 -22.94 -1.23 5.05
CA SER A 402 -24.20 -1.34 4.29
C SER A 402 -23.95 -1.57 2.79
N MET A 403 -23.04 -0.80 2.19
CA MET A 403 -22.65 -0.97 0.78
C MET A 403 -21.97 -2.33 0.52
N CYS A 404 -21.10 -2.78 1.42
CA CYS A 404 -20.50 -4.12 1.33
C CYS A 404 -21.56 -5.22 1.34
N LYS A 405 -22.59 -5.11 2.19
CA LYS A 405 -23.73 -6.03 2.19
C LYS A 405 -24.53 -5.97 0.88
N LYS A 406 -24.82 -4.76 0.37
CA LYS A 406 -25.52 -4.53 -0.90
C LYS A 406 -24.79 -5.21 -2.08
N TYR A 407 -23.47 -5.07 -2.16
CA TYR A 407 -22.65 -5.60 -3.26
C TYR A 407 -22.12 -7.02 -3.04
N ARG A 408 -22.53 -7.66 -1.93
CA ARG A 408 -22.11 -9.01 -1.52
C ARG A 408 -20.57 -9.12 -1.46
N LEU A 409 -19.96 -8.17 -0.74
CA LEU A 409 -18.54 -8.13 -0.44
C LEU A 409 -18.33 -8.72 0.95
N HIS A 410 -17.44 -9.71 1.06
CA HIS A 410 -17.28 -10.47 2.30
C HIS A 410 -16.20 -9.86 3.19
N ILE A 411 -16.62 -9.10 4.21
CA ILE A 411 -15.76 -8.36 5.15
C ILE A 411 -15.49 -9.09 6.48
N HIS A 412 -15.89 -10.35 6.62
CA HIS A 412 -15.72 -11.12 7.87
C HIS A 412 -14.42 -11.95 7.93
N THR A 413 -13.52 -11.76 6.96
CA THR A 413 -12.24 -12.48 6.89
C THR A 413 -11.17 -11.56 6.31
N THR A 414 -9.94 -11.67 6.78
CA THR A 414 -8.81 -10.82 6.35
C THR A 414 -8.21 -11.19 5.00
N GLY A 415 -8.53 -12.37 4.45
CA GLY A 415 -7.96 -12.84 3.18
C GLY A 415 -8.38 -12.00 1.97
N LYS A 416 -7.43 -11.77 1.04
CA LYS A 416 -7.68 -11.13 -0.26
C LYS A 416 -8.70 -11.93 -1.07
N LYS A 417 -9.69 -11.24 -1.63
CA LYS A 417 -10.75 -11.81 -2.48
C LYS A 417 -10.78 -11.10 -3.81
N GLN A 418 -11.14 -11.83 -4.86
CA GLN A 418 -11.30 -11.26 -6.19
C GLN A 418 -12.78 -11.00 -6.51
N LYS A 419 -13.04 -9.94 -7.27
CA LYS A 419 -14.36 -9.56 -7.77
C LYS A 419 -14.23 -9.13 -9.23
N MET A 420 -14.87 -9.86 -10.13
CA MET A 420 -14.97 -9.49 -11.55
C MET A 420 -16.27 -8.71 -11.79
N LEU A 421 -16.14 -7.50 -12.32
CA LEU A 421 -17.25 -6.59 -12.59
C LEU A 421 -17.46 -6.42 -14.11
N ASP A 422 -18.57 -6.97 -14.59
CA ASP A 422 -19.15 -6.65 -15.89
C ASP A 422 -19.89 -5.30 -15.86
N VAL A 423 -19.13 -4.21 -15.99
CA VAL A 423 -19.62 -2.82 -15.85
C VAL A 423 -20.59 -2.45 -16.98
N TYR A 424 -20.44 -3.02 -18.17
CA TYR A 424 -21.29 -2.71 -19.31
C TYR A 424 -22.67 -3.36 -19.19
N ALA A 425 -22.73 -4.66 -18.85
CA ALA A 425 -23.99 -5.42 -18.89
C ALA A 425 -24.86 -5.26 -17.63
N LYS A 426 -24.26 -4.96 -16.46
CA LYS A 426 -24.97 -5.05 -15.16
C LYS A 426 -24.90 -3.75 -14.36
N ALA A 427 -26.05 -3.13 -14.12
CA ALA A 427 -26.16 -1.90 -13.32
C ALA A 427 -25.56 -2.05 -11.91
N LEU A 428 -25.82 -3.16 -11.21
CA LEU A 428 -25.25 -3.42 -9.88
C LEU A 428 -23.71 -3.50 -9.89
N HIS A 429 -23.12 -3.98 -10.98
CA HIS A 429 -21.66 -4.04 -11.12
C HIS A 429 -21.07 -2.65 -11.37
N ARG A 430 -21.77 -1.81 -12.15
CA ARG A 430 -21.44 -0.40 -12.35
C ARG A 430 -21.44 0.36 -11.02
N ASP A 431 -22.47 0.17 -10.20
CA ASP A 431 -22.56 0.78 -8.87
C ASP A 431 -21.45 0.30 -7.93
N ASN A 432 -21.07 -0.97 -8.01
CA ASN A 432 -19.96 -1.50 -7.21
C ASN A 432 -18.59 -0.97 -7.68
N SER A 433 -18.40 -0.79 -9.00
CA SER A 433 -17.21 -0.16 -9.57
C SER A 433 -17.08 1.30 -9.10
N ARG A 434 -18.18 2.07 -9.16
CA ARG A 434 -18.27 3.43 -8.61
C ARG A 434 -17.90 3.49 -7.12
N PHE A 435 -18.44 2.55 -6.33
CA PHE A 435 -18.10 2.42 -4.90
C PHE A 435 -16.60 2.17 -4.68
N PHE A 436 -15.98 1.26 -5.44
CA PHE A 436 -14.54 1.02 -5.37
C PHE A 436 -13.71 2.24 -5.77
N HIS A 437 -14.10 2.95 -6.83
CA HIS A 437 -13.43 4.19 -7.22
C HIS A 437 -13.53 5.29 -6.14
N CYS A 438 -14.67 5.43 -5.45
CA CYS A 438 -14.78 6.35 -4.31
C CYS A 438 -13.83 5.97 -3.17
N LEU A 439 -13.73 4.67 -2.83
CA LEU A 439 -12.83 4.20 -1.78
C LEU A 439 -11.36 4.47 -2.13
N GLN A 440 -10.95 4.18 -3.35
CA GLN A 440 -9.59 4.49 -3.83
C GLN A 440 -9.29 5.99 -3.76
N PHE A 441 -10.24 6.83 -4.20
CA PHE A 441 -10.09 8.29 -4.14
C PHE A 441 -9.99 8.84 -2.70
N LEU A 442 -10.72 8.22 -1.77
CA LEU A 442 -10.63 8.54 -0.34
C LEU A 442 -9.35 7.97 0.33
N GLY A 443 -8.55 7.20 -0.40
CA GLY A 443 -7.32 6.56 0.11
C GLY A 443 -7.60 5.35 1.01
N VAL A 444 -8.79 4.77 0.92
CA VAL A 444 -9.19 3.60 1.71
C VAL A 444 -8.64 2.34 1.04
N GLU A 445 -7.68 1.68 1.72
CA GLU A 445 -6.95 0.48 1.26
C GLU A 445 -7.81 -0.81 1.29
N PHE A 446 -9.05 -0.73 0.83
CA PHE A 446 -9.97 -1.86 0.81
C PHE A 446 -9.91 -2.64 -0.50
N CYS A 447 -9.68 -1.95 -1.63
CA CYS A 447 -9.75 -2.54 -2.96
C CYS A 447 -8.69 -1.99 -3.92
N GLU A 448 -8.19 -2.86 -4.79
CA GLU A 448 -7.21 -2.56 -5.82
C GLU A 448 -7.68 -3.12 -7.18
N LYS A 449 -7.46 -2.35 -8.25
CA LYS A 449 -7.84 -2.74 -9.60
C LYS A 449 -6.66 -3.49 -10.24
N GLU A 450 -6.81 -4.80 -10.39
CA GLU A 450 -5.80 -5.69 -10.99
C GLU A 450 -5.87 -5.70 -12.52
N SER A 451 -7.06 -5.54 -13.07
CA SER A 451 -7.28 -5.59 -14.52
C SER A 451 -8.51 -4.80 -14.94
N GLY A 452 -8.52 -4.42 -16.21
CA GLY A 452 -9.59 -3.63 -16.82
C GLY A 452 -9.05 -2.32 -17.39
N PRO A 453 -9.95 -1.43 -17.82
CA PRO A 453 -9.59 -0.20 -18.49
C PRO A 453 -8.95 0.79 -17.50
N ASP A 454 -7.79 1.31 -17.87
CA ASP A 454 -7.18 2.47 -17.23
C ASP A 454 -7.61 3.72 -18.01
N TRP A 455 -8.68 4.34 -17.51
CA TRP A 455 -9.30 5.49 -18.15
C TRP A 455 -8.43 6.75 -18.09
N ALA A 456 -7.62 6.91 -17.04
CA ALA A 456 -6.78 8.10 -16.86
C ALA A 456 -5.59 8.10 -17.82
N ASN A 457 -4.99 6.92 -18.06
CA ASN A 457 -3.83 6.76 -18.93
C ASN A 457 -4.17 6.16 -20.31
N TYR A 458 -5.46 5.97 -20.61
CA TYR A 458 -5.95 5.45 -21.88
C TYR A 458 -5.41 4.06 -22.25
N LYS A 459 -5.14 3.22 -21.26
CA LYS A 459 -4.64 1.85 -21.47
C LYS A 459 -5.76 0.84 -21.33
N HIS A 460 -5.75 -0.17 -22.20
CA HIS A 460 -6.68 -1.30 -22.14
C HIS A 460 -8.17 -0.92 -22.16
N ILE A 461 -8.52 0.19 -22.84
CA ILE A 461 -9.90 0.70 -22.95
C ILE A 461 -10.86 -0.33 -23.56
N ASN A 462 -10.33 -1.25 -24.37
CA ASN A 462 -11.08 -2.35 -24.98
C ASN A 462 -11.49 -3.46 -23.99
N LEU A 463 -11.00 -3.44 -22.74
CA LEU A 463 -11.41 -4.40 -21.71
C LEU A 463 -12.78 -4.03 -21.14
N VAL A 464 -13.75 -4.93 -21.36
CA VAL A 464 -15.16 -4.74 -20.97
C VAL A 464 -15.40 -5.04 -19.48
N ARG A 465 -14.42 -5.66 -18.79
CA ARG A 465 -14.56 -6.09 -17.40
C ARG A 465 -13.46 -5.51 -16.55
N GLU A 466 -13.79 -5.27 -15.28
CA GLU A 466 -12.82 -4.89 -14.27
C GLU A 466 -12.60 -6.05 -13.31
N GLY A 467 -11.33 -6.41 -13.10
CA GLY A 467 -10.92 -7.35 -12.07
C GLY A 467 -10.37 -6.60 -10.88
N TRP A 468 -11.03 -6.76 -9.74
CA TRP A 468 -10.67 -6.11 -8.49
C TRP A 468 -10.24 -7.14 -7.46
N THR A 469 -9.21 -6.84 -6.69
CA THR A 469 -8.92 -7.51 -5.41
C THR A 469 -9.40 -6.64 -4.27
N TYR A 470 -9.90 -7.25 -3.20
CA TYR A 470 -10.31 -6.52 -2.00
C TYR A 470 -10.04 -7.34 -0.73
N SER A 471 -9.78 -6.66 0.38
CA SER A 471 -9.55 -7.25 1.70
C SER A 471 -10.00 -6.27 2.79
N TYR A 472 -10.53 -6.82 3.88
CA TYR A 472 -10.95 -6.03 5.03
C TYR A 472 -9.90 -6.11 6.15
N SER A 473 -9.60 -4.96 6.74
CA SER A 473 -8.63 -4.74 7.83
C SER A 473 -9.10 -3.58 8.70
N SER A 474 -8.49 -3.39 9.86
CA SER A 474 -8.75 -2.21 10.69
C SER A 474 -8.30 -0.90 10.04
N SER A 475 -7.28 -0.92 9.16
CA SER A 475 -6.86 0.26 8.39
C SER A 475 -7.98 0.82 7.50
N VAL A 476 -8.89 -0.04 7.03
CA VAL A 476 -10.09 0.38 6.30
C VAL A 476 -10.99 1.21 7.20
N GLU A 477 -11.33 0.74 8.40
CA GLU A 477 -12.16 1.53 9.34
C GLU A 477 -11.45 2.82 9.77
N ALA A 478 -10.15 2.78 10.10
CA ALA A 478 -9.40 3.96 10.48
C ALA A 478 -9.43 5.04 9.39
N ARG A 479 -9.15 4.68 8.13
CA ARG A 479 -9.19 5.63 7.02
C ARG A 479 -10.60 6.17 6.77
N LEU A 480 -11.64 5.38 7.01
CA LEU A 480 -13.02 5.84 6.95
C LEU A 480 -13.32 6.86 8.06
N ILE A 481 -12.87 6.62 9.29
CA ILE A 481 -13.02 7.54 10.43
C ILE A 481 -12.30 8.86 10.15
N GLU A 482 -11.11 8.84 9.56
CA GLU A 482 -10.41 10.05 9.13
C GLU A 482 -11.20 10.83 8.09
N ASN A 483 -11.76 10.15 7.09
CA ASN A 483 -12.60 10.77 6.05
C ASN A 483 -13.98 11.22 6.57
N SER A 484 -14.37 10.91 7.82
CA SER A 484 -15.65 11.36 8.39
C SER A 484 -15.79 12.89 8.47
N VAL A 485 -14.66 13.62 8.46
CA VAL A 485 -14.66 15.09 8.38
C VAL A 485 -15.23 15.62 7.07
N HIS A 486 -15.21 14.80 6.01
CA HIS A 486 -15.72 15.17 4.69
C HIS A 486 -17.16 14.70 4.47
N GLY A 487 -17.75 13.82 5.28
CA GLY A 487 -19.13 13.38 5.09
C GLY A 487 -19.51 12.15 5.88
N GLY A 488 -20.82 11.92 6.02
CA GLY A 488 -21.39 10.77 6.73
C GLY A 488 -21.56 9.52 5.86
N SER A 489 -21.39 9.65 4.54
CA SER A 489 -21.38 8.54 3.59
C SER A 489 -20.12 8.58 2.71
N ILE A 490 -19.79 7.45 2.07
CA ILE A 490 -18.65 7.35 1.16
C ILE A 490 -18.79 8.32 -0.01
N ARG A 491 -20.03 8.51 -0.48
CA ARG A 491 -20.33 9.43 -1.58
C ARG A 491 -20.17 10.89 -1.17
N GLU A 492 -20.72 11.28 -0.02
CA GLU A 492 -20.59 12.65 0.52
C GLU A 492 -19.13 13.02 0.77
N ALA A 493 -18.37 12.11 1.39
CA ALA A 493 -16.95 12.34 1.66
C ALA A 493 -16.14 12.51 0.36
N ALA A 494 -16.41 11.70 -0.66
CA ALA A 494 -15.79 11.86 -1.97
C ALA A 494 -16.16 13.18 -2.64
N ILE A 495 -17.43 13.61 -2.53
CA ILE A 495 -17.93 14.89 -3.05
C ILE A 495 -17.16 16.06 -2.41
N HIS A 496 -17.19 16.21 -1.09
CA HIS A 496 -16.54 17.34 -0.43
C HIS A 496 -15.02 17.35 -0.60
N LYS A 497 -14.38 16.18 -0.58
CA LYS A 497 -12.93 16.08 -0.83
C LYS A 497 -12.60 16.54 -2.25
N LEU A 498 -13.39 16.13 -3.24
CA LEU A 498 -13.22 16.55 -4.63
C LEU A 498 -13.46 18.05 -4.80
N GLU A 499 -14.47 18.65 -4.15
CA GLU A 499 -14.68 20.10 -4.17
C GLU A 499 -13.48 20.89 -3.62
N GLY A 500 -12.83 20.38 -2.57
CA GLY A 500 -11.61 20.97 -2.02
C GLY A 500 -10.47 20.99 -3.04
N ILE A 501 -10.30 19.91 -3.80
CA ILE A 501 -9.29 19.79 -4.86
C ILE A 501 -9.62 20.72 -6.03
N ILE A 502 -10.87 20.72 -6.49
CA ILE A 502 -11.33 21.50 -7.64
C ILE A 502 -11.08 23.01 -7.45
N LYS A 503 -11.26 23.52 -6.22
CA LYS A 503 -10.99 24.94 -5.89
C LYS A 503 -9.54 25.37 -6.11
N GLN A 504 -8.61 24.42 -6.16
CA GLN A 504 -7.17 24.67 -6.37
C GLN A 504 -6.76 24.58 -7.85
N VAL A 505 -7.66 24.12 -8.74
CA VAL A 505 -7.36 23.97 -10.17
C VAL A 505 -7.34 25.37 -10.83
N PRO A 506 -6.25 25.75 -11.51
CA PRO A 506 -6.18 27.03 -12.22
C PRO A 506 -7.17 27.12 -13.39
N ASN A 507 -7.77 28.30 -13.59
CA ASN A 507 -8.79 28.56 -14.60
C ASN A 507 -8.36 28.50 -16.07
N HIS A 508 -7.07 28.35 -16.32
CA HIS A 508 -6.47 28.23 -17.65
C HIS A 508 -5.98 26.81 -17.94
N ASN A 509 -6.35 25.82 -17.10
CA ASN A 509 -5.95 24.43 -17.28
C ASN A 509 -7.19 23.54 -17.47
N SER A 510 -7.69 23.48 -18.70
CA SER A 510 -8.85 22.66 -19.06
C SER A 510 -8.57 21.16 -18.87
N CYS A 511 -7.32 20.72 -19.07
CA CYS A 511 -6.90 19.34 -18.95
C CYS A 511 -7.12 18.79 -17.53
N GLU A 512 -6.67 19.52 -16.51
CA GLU A 512 -6.88 19.11 -15.11
C GLU A 512 -8.36 19.09 -14.75
N ALA A 513 -9.15 20.07 -15.19
CA ALA A 513 -10.59 20.08 -14.97
C ALA A 513 -11.28 18.86 -15.64
N ALA A 514 -10.88 18.51 -16.87
CA ALA A 514 -11.42 17.35 -17.57
C ALA A 514 -11.03 16.01 -16.92
N LYS A 515 -9.80 15.89 -16.39
CA LYS A 515 -9.38 14.73 -15.59
C LYS A 515 -10.26 14.55 -14.36
N TRP A 516 -10.55 15.63 -13.63
CA TRP A 516 -11.45 15.56 -12.47
C TRP A 516 -12.90 15.27 -12.87
N LEU A 517 -13.37 15.75 -14.02
CA LEU A 517 -14.67 15.38 -14.58
C LEU A 517 -14.74 13.88 -14.85
N LEU A 518 -13.73 13.30 -15.50
CA LEU A 518 -13.64 11.86 -15.73
C LEU A 518 -13.66 11.09 -14.41
N GLN A 519 -12.86 11.52 -13.42
CA GLN A 519 -12.79 10.86 -12.12
C GLN A 519 -14.13 10.94 -11.36
N ALA A 520 -14.83 12.09 -11.41
CA ALA A 520 -16.16 12.24 -10.82
C ALA A 520 -17.18 11.29 -11.45
N ILE A 521 -17.12 11.11 -12.77
CA ILE A 521 -18.00 10.18 -13.51
C ILE A 521 -17.69 8.72 -13.14
N LEU A 522 -16.41 8.34 -13.03
CA LEU A 522 -15.99 7.01 -12.59
C LEU A 522 -16.47 6.68 -11.18
N MET A 523 -16.48 7.67 -10.30
CA MET A 523 -17.04 7.57 -8.94
C MET A 523 -18.57 7.66 -8.88
N GLY A 524 -19.24 8.02 -9.99
CA GLY A 524 -20.69 8.20 -10.03
C GLY A 524 -21.20 9.43 -9.27
N LEU A 525 -20.40 10.50 -9.19
CA LEU A 525 -20.73 11.75 -8.51
C LEU A 525 -21.44 12.73 -9.46
N GLU A 526 -22.67 12.42 -9.85
CA GLU A 526 -23.44 13.16 -10.86
C GLU A 526 -23.60 14.67 -10.54
N GLU A 527 -23.84 15.02 -9.27
CA GLU A 527 -24.04 16.42 -8.85
C GLU A 527 -22.80 17.29 -9.09
N ILE A 528 -21.62 16.83 -8.65
CA ILE A 528 -20.36 17.52 -8.95
C ILE A 528 -20.01 17.41 -10.42
N GLY A 529 -20.32 16.28 -11.07
CA GLY A 529 -20.09 16.08 -12.49
C GLY A 529 -20.70 17.20 -13.34
N GLY A 530 -21.94 17.61 -13.04
CA GLY A 530 -22.60 18.73 -13.72
C GLY A 530 -21.88 20.07 -13.53
N ARG A 531 -21.37 20.35 -12.31
CA ARG A 531 -20.61 21.58 -12.01
C ARG A 531 -19.23 21.58 -12.66
N LEU A 532 -18.53 20.46 -12.62
CA LEU A 532 -17.26 20.25 -13.31
C LEU A 532 -17.40 20.42 -14.81
N PHE A 533 -18.52 19.99 -15.38
CA PHE A 533 -18.79 20.19 -16.79
C PHE A 533 -18.80 21.67 -17.17
N VAL A 534 -19.55 22.50 -16.43
CA VAL A 534 -19.57 23.97 -16.63
C VAL A 534 -18.17 24.57 -16.48
N MET A 535 -17.41 24.10 -15.49
CA MET A 535 -16.04 24.54 -15.28
C MET A 535 -15.13 24.19 -16.47
N VAL A 536 -15.27 23.01 -17.06
CA VAL A 536 -14.52 22.64 -18.29
C VAL A 536 -14.93 23.53 -19.45
N GLU A 537 -16.24 23.81 -19.65
CA GLU A 537 -16.73 24.74 -20.68
C GLU A 537 -16.07 26.14 -20.55
N ASP A 538 -15.93 26.65 -19.34
CA ASP A 538 -15.31 27.94 -19.07
C ASP A 538 -13.77 27.92 -19.23
N TYR A 539 -13.13 26.80 -18.84
CA TYR A 539 -11.68 26.69 -18.85
C TYR A 539 -11.15 26.47 -20.26
N VAL A 540 -11.87 25.72 -21.11
CA VAL A 540 -11.53 25.55 -22.54
C VAL A 540 -11.41 26.90 -23.25
N LYS A 541 -12.27 27.87 -22.91
CA LYS A 541 -12.24 29.23 -23.50
C LYS A 541 -11.03 30.06 -23.05
N GLN A 542 -10.48 29.76 -21.88
CA GLN A 542 -9.36 30.49 -21.25
C GLN A 542 -8.00 29.80 -21.45
N ASP A 543 -8.01 28.51 -21.81
CA ASP A 543 -6.81 27.70 -21.98
C ASP A 543 -6.06 28.13 -23.26
N SER A 544 -4.79 28.49 -23.08
CA SER A 544 -3.90 28.90 -24.16
C SER A 544 -2.97 27.78 -24.62
N SER A 545 -2.97 26.63 -23.93
CA SER A 545 -2.06 25.52 -24.22
C SER A 545 -2.70 24.53 -25.18
N PHE A 546 -2.05 24.35 -26.34
CA PHE A 546 -2.43 23.34 -27.33
C PHE A 546 -2.49 21.93 -26.73
N LEU A 547 -1.46 21.53 -25.98
CA LEU A 547 -1.38 20.19 -25.37
C LEU A 547 -2.46 19.97 -24.32
N SER A 548 -2.75 20.99 -23.50
CA SER A 548 -3.83 20.93 -22.51
C SER A 548 -5.19 20.74 -23.19
N LEU A 549 -5.49 21.55 -24.20
CA LEU A 549 -6.72 21.46 -24.98
C LEU A 549 -6.87 20.12 -25.71
N CYS A 550 -5.79 19.57 -26.26
CA CYS A 550 -5.82 18.25 -26.90
C CYS A 550 -6.10 17.13 -25.90
N GLN A 551 -5.54 17.21 -24.69
CA GLN A 551 -5.81 16.22 -23.64
C GLN A 551 -7.25 16.34 -23.10
N THR A 552 -7.77 17.56 -22.99
CA THR A 552 -9.19 17.82 -22.72
C THR A 552 -10.07 17.20 -23.80
N PHE A 553 -9.76 17.47 -25.07
CA PHE A 553 -10.47 16.91 -26.23
C PHE A 553 -10.47 15.37 -26.20
N HIS A 554 -9.32 14.77 -25.86
CA HIS A 554 -9.21 13.32 -25.74
C HIS A 554 -10.11 12.76 -24.64
N THR A 555 -10.13 13.42 -23.48
CA THR A 555 -10.96 13.03 -22.33
C THR A 555 -12.44 13.12 -22.66
N LEU A 556 -12.87 14.21 -23.29
CA LEU A 556 -14.25 14.41 -23.70
C LEU A 556 -14.69 13.40 -24.77
N THR A 557 -13.83 13.12 -25.75
CA THR A 557 -14.08 12.12 -26.79
C THR A 557 -14.24 10.72 -26.18
N LEU A 558 -13.40 10.36 -25.21
CA LEU A 558 -13.54 9.12 -24.45
C LEU A 558 -14.90 9.03 -23.73
N LEU A 559 -15.31 10.11 -23.06
CA LEU A 559 -16.62 10.18 -22.39
C LEU A 559 -17.77 10.01 -23.40
N TYR A 560 -17.65 10.59 -24.59
CA TYR A 560 -18.63 10.45 -25.67
C TYR A 560 -18.69 9.03 -26.23
N GLU A 561 -17.55 8.44 -26.58
CA GLU A 561 -17.46 7.07 -27.13
C GLU A 561 -17.97 6.04 -26.12
N GLN A 562 -17.76 6.28 -24.82
CA GLN A 562 -18.16 5.39 -23.72
C GLN A 562 -19.43 5.84 -22.99
N LYS A 563 -20.25 6.71 -23.59
CA LYS A 563 -21.49 7.26 -22.99
C LYS A 563 -22.44 6.20 -22.42
N ARG A 564 -22.49 5.02 -23.05
CA ARG A 564 -23.28 3.86 -22.58
C ARG A 564 -22.75 3.29 -21.26
N LEU A 565 -21.43 3.24 -21.07
CA LEU A 565 -20.83 2.74 -19.83
C LEU A 565 -21.09 3.71 -18.68
N PHE A 566 -20.92 5.00 -18.94
CA PHE A 566 -21.09 6.07 -17.95
C PHE A 566 -22.55 6.41 -17.63
N ALA A 567 -23.50 5.84 -18.40
CA ALA A 567 -24.93 6.14 -18.32
C ALA A 567 -25.21 7.65 -18.49
N PHE A 568 -24.45 8.29 -19.38
CA PHE A 568 -24.50 9.73 -19.57
C PHE A 568 -25.71 10.13 -20.43
N THR A 569 -26.60 10.98 -19.89
CA THR A 569 -27.84 11.39 -20.56
C THR A 569 -27.68 12.65 -21.43
N GLU A 570 -26.68 13.50 -21.17
CA GLU A 570 -26.49 14.77 -21.89
C GLU A 570 -25.55 14.65 -23.11
N SER A 571 -25.73 13.62 -23.95
CA SER A 571 -24.81 13.33 -25.07
C SER A 571 -24.59 14.52 -26.01
N GLU A 572 -25.62 15.34 -26.23
CA GLU A 572 -25.57 16.52 -27.10
C GLU A 572 -24.68 17.64 -26.53
N ARG A 573 -24.60 17.75 -25.20
CA ARG A 573 -23.78 18.77 -24.53
C ARG A 573 -22.29 18.43 -24.61
N ILE A 574 -21.94 17.15 -24.41
CA ILE A 574 -20.57 16.65 -24.65
C ILE A 574 -20.15 16.90 -26.09
N GLU A 575 -21.02 16.60 -27.06
CA GLU A 575 -20.72 16.78 -28.47
C GLU A 575 -20.40 18.25 -28.83
N LYS A 576 -21.19 19.19 -28.30
CA LYS A 576 -20.93 20.63 -28.43
C LYS A 576 -19.59 21.02 -27.80
N LEU A 577 -19.32 20.58 -26.57
CA LEU A 577 -18.06 20.89 -25.89
C LEU A 577 -16.83 20.27 -26.58
N ILE A 578 -16.96 19.06 -27.16
CA ILE A 578 -15.91 18.46 -27.98
C ILE A 578 -15.60 19.35 -29.19
N SER A 579 -16.64 19.83 -29.87
CA SER A 579 -16.52 20.69 -31.05
C SER A 579 -15.88 22.04 -30.70
N GLU A 580 -16.28 22.65 -29.58
CA GLU A 580 -15.67 23.87 -29.05
C GLU A 580 -14.19 23.63 -28.67
N THR A 581 -13.89 22.54 -27.96
CA THR A 581 -12.51 22.21 -27.56
C THR A 581 -11.63 21.95 -28.77
N TYR A 582 -12.14 21.27 -29.80
CA TYR A 582 -11.45 21.06 -31.06
C TYR A 582 -11.11 22.39 -31.73
N TYR A 583 -12.10 23.28 -31.88
CA TYR A 583 -11.89 24.61 -32.46
C TYR A 583 -10.81 25.39 -31.68
N HIS A 584 -10.89 25.40 -30.35
CA HIS A 584 -9.91 26.07 -29.51
C HIS A 584 -8.52 25.45 -29.66
N ALA A 585 -8.38 24.12 -29.64
CA ALA A 585 -7.10 23.43 -29.84
C ALA A 585 -6.49 23.79 -31.21
N VAL A 586 -7.29 23.68 -32.27
CA VAL A 586 -6.86 23.96 -33.64
C VAL A 586 -6.44 25.42 -33.82
N SER A 587 -7.14 26.36 -33.20
CA SER A 587 -6.78 27.80 -33.24
C SER A 587 -5.41 28.11 -32.62
N LYS A 588 -4.79 27.17 -31.90
CA LYS A 588 -3.46 27.31 -31.31
C LYS A 588 -2.35 26.65 -32.13
N ILE A 589 -2.69 25.96 -33.23
CA ILE A 589 -1.70 25.21 -34.04
C ILE A 589 -0.63 26.14 -34.61
N TYR A 590 -0.99 27.33 -35.11
CA TYR A 590 0.01 28.27 -35.62
C TYR A 590 1.05 28.70 -34.55
N ALA A 591 0.66 28.76 -33.28
CA ALA A 591 1.57 29.10 -32.18
C ALA A 591 2.67 28.03 -31.95
N LEU A 592 2.55 26.86 -32.58
CA LEU A 592 3.52 25.77 -32.53
C LEU A 592 4.69 25.95 -33.51
N ALA A 593 4.83 27.13 -34.12
CA ALA A 593 5.95 27.43 -35.01
C ALA A 593 7.33 27.44 -34.31
N GLN A 594 7.37 27.53 -32.97
CA GLN A 594 8.58 27.44 -32.14
C GLN A 594 8.27 26.71 -30.81
N PRO A 595 8.01 25.39 -30.86
CA PRO A 595 7.66 24.63 -29.68
C PRO A 595 8.91 24.33 -28.84
N ASN A 596 8.71 23.97 -27.57
CA ASN A 596 9.78 23.38 -26.76
C ASN A 596 10.23 22.05 -27.40
N PRO A 597 11.53 21.79 -27.60
CA PRO A 597 12.02 20.53 -28.16
C PRO A 597 11.49 19.26 -27.48
N GLU A 598 11.25 19.30 -26.16
CA GLU A 598 10.73 18.18 -25.39
C GLU A 598 9.24 17.88 -25.68
N GLU A 599 8.51 18.82 -26.26
CA GLU A 599 7.08 18.72 -26.53
C GLU A 599 6.74 18.28 -27.95
N ILE A 600 7.72 18.28 -28.87
CA ILE A 600 7.52 18.05 -30.31
C ILE A 600 6.80 16.72 -30.58
N GLU A 601 7.25 15.63 -29.95
CA GLU A 601 6.64 14.31 -30.15
C GLU A 601 5.18 14.27 -29.66
N GLY A 602 4.92 14.85 -28.48
CA GLY A 602 3.57 14.98 -27.94
C GLY A 602 2.67 15.85 -28.82
N ILE A 603 3.20 16.93 -29.40
CA ILE A 603 2.48 17.78 -30.35
C ILE A 603 2.08 16.97 -31.59
N ILE A 604 3.03 16.25 -32.20
CA ILE A 604 2.78 15.46 -33.41
C ILE A 604 1.74 14.38 -33.14
N GLU A 605 1.82 13.69 -32.01
CA GLU A 605 0.84 12.67 -31.65
C GLU A 605 -0.57 13.26 -31.47
N ASN A 606 -0.67 14.46 -30.88
CA ASN A 606 -1.94 15.15 -30.74
C ASN A 606 -2.49 15.66 -32.08
N LEU A 607 -1.65 16.20 -32.97
CA LEU A 607 -2.06 16.56 -34.33
C LEU A 607 -2.57 15.35 -35.12
N LYS A 608 -1.87 14.21 -35.02
CA LYS A 608 -2.31 12.94 -35.60
C LYS A 608 -3.68 12.54 -35.06
N ARG A 609 -3.91 12.66 -33.75
CA ARG A 609 -5.18 12.31 -33.11
C ARG A 609 -6.31 13.23 -33.57
N LEU A 610 -6.09 14.55 -33.63
CA LEU A 610 -7.07 15.50 -34.17
C LEU A 610 -7.47 15.13 -35.60
N TYR A 611 -6.47 14.86 -36.45
CA TYR A 611 -6.68 14.37 -37.82
C TYR A 611 -7.48 13.05 -37.86
N MET A 612 -7.09 12.04 -37.08
CA MET A 612 -7.78 10.75 -37.06
C MET A 612 -9.23 10.84 -36.58
N VAL A 613 -9.53 11.73 -35.62
CA VAL A 613 -10.92 11.92 -35.15
C VAL A 613 -11.75 12.65 -36.19
N MET A 614 -11.19 13.65 -36.87
CA MET A 614 -11.83 14.33 -38.00
C MET A 614 -12.24 13.33 -39.09
N MET A 615 -11.35 12.41 -39.46
CA MET A 615 -11.60 11.39 -40.50
C MET A 615 -12.64 10.33 -40.14
N LYS A 616 -13.08 10.23 -38.88
CA LYS A 616 -14.13 9.27 -38.49
C LYS A 616 -15.54 9.74 -38.91
N GLU A 617 -15.73 11.01 -39.28
CA GLU A 617 -17.03 11.63 -39.62
C GLU A 617 -18.13 11.44 -38.55
N THR A 618 -17.74 11.07 -37.32
CA THR A 618 -18.69 10.80 -36.22
C THR A 618 -19.13 12.06 -35.48
N LEU A 619 -18.41 13.17 -35.65
CA LEU A 619 -18.58 14.43 -34.93
C LEU A 619 -18.55 15.59 -35.95
N VAL A 620 -19.33 16.63 -35.72
CA VAL A 620 -19.32 17.85 -36.55
C VAL A 620 -18.18 18.75 -36.09
N LEU A 621 -17.04 18.70 -36.76
CA LEU A 621 -15.84 19.47 -36.41
C LEU A 621 -15.57 20.57 -37.44
N ALA A 622 -14.88 21.62 -37.02
CA ALA A 622 -14.48 22.72 -37.90
C ALA A 622 -13.23 22.31 -38.70
N GLU A 623 -13.43 21.65 -39.84
CA GLU A 623 -12.33 21.13 -40.68
C GLU A 623 -11.53 22.26 -41.36
N GLU A 624 -12.24 23.29 -41.83
CA GLU A 624 -11.63 24.42 -42.56
C GLU A 624 -10.54 25.12 -41.73
N ILE A 625 -10.80 25.43 -40.45
CA ILE A 625 -9.80 26.06 -39.58
C ILE A 625 -8.59 25.14 -39.32
N PHE A 626 -8.78 23.81 -39.33
CA PHE A 626 -7.67 22.87 -39.18
C PHE A 626 -6.77 22.87 -40.41
N HIS A 627 -7.38 22.89 -41.59
CA HIS A 627 -6.68 23.00 -42.86
C HIS A 627 -5.88 24.32 -42.94
N ASP A 628 -6.53 25.44 -42.63
CA ASP A 628 -5.92 26.76 -42.66
C ASP A 628 -4.74 26.87 -41.69
N GLN A 629 -4.91 26.44 -40.44
CA GLN A 629 -3.87 26.53 -39.42
C GLN A 629 -2.67 25.61 -39.71
N LEU A 630 -2.90 24.40 -40.24
CA LEU A 630 -1.81 23.53 -40.68
C LEU A 630 -1.07 24.11 -41.90
N GLY A 631 -1.81 24.69 -42.84
CA GLY A 631 -1.25 25.39 -43.98
C GLY A 631 -0.34 26.53 -43.54
N GLU A 632 -0.83 27.43 -42.67
CA GLU A 632 -0.04 28.54 -42.12
C GLU A 632 1.19 28.05 -41.35
N LEU A 633 1.04 26.99 -40.54
CA LEU A 633 2.14 26.40 -39.78
C LEU A 633 3.23 25.85 -40.70
N LEU A 634 2.88 25.15 -41.79
CA LEU A 634 3.83 24.56 -42.74
C LEU A 634 4.74 25.61 -43.40
N TYR A 635 4.26 26.84 -43.56
CA TYR A 635 5.03 27.96 -44.13
C TYR A 635 5.77 28.81 -43.08
N ALA A 636 5.67 28.46 -41.79
CA ALA A 636 6.41 29.14 -40.74
C ALA A 636 7.93 28.86 -40.85
N LYS A 637 8.73 29.93 -40.94
CA LYS A 637 10.19 29.82 -41.17
C LYS A 637 10.98 29.10 -40.07
N THR A 638 10.41 29.00 -38.88
CA THR A 638 11.07 28.46 -37.68
C THR A 638 10.55 27.08 -37.28
N LEU A 639 9.70 26.47 -38.11
CA LEU A 639 9.09 25.18 -37.81
C LEU A 639 10.17 24.09 -37.66
N PRO A 640 10.17 23.30 -36.57
CA PRO A 640 11.12 22.21 -36.42
C PRO A 640 10.94 21.15 -37.52
N PRO A 641 12.02 20.55 -38.04
CA PRO A 641 11.96 19.60 -39.16
C PRO A 641 11.00 18.42 -38.94
N GLN A 642 10.98 17.87 -37.72
CA GLN A 642 10.10 16.75 -37.38
C GLN A 642 8.61 17.14 -37.41
N LEU A 643 8.29 18.35 -36.98
CA LEU A 643 6.92 18.87 -37.04
C LEU A 643 6.54 19.25 -38.48
N GLU A 644 7.47 19.79 -39.27
CA GLU A 644 7.28 20.05 -40.69
C GLU A 644 6.91 18.79 -41.46
N GLY A 645 7.65 17.69 -41.25
CA GLY A 645 7.35 16.41 -41.89
C GLY A 645 5.97 15.87 -41.52
N ALA A 646 5.58 15.96 -40.25
CA ALA A 646 4.27 15.52 -39.79
C ALA A 646 3.12 16.36 -40.36
N VAL A 647 3.26 17.70 -40.35
CA VAL A 647 2.25 18.62 -40.90
C VAL A 647 2.07 18.41 -42.41
N ALA A 648 3.18 18.30 -43.15
CA ALA A 648 3.15 18.02 -44.58
C ALA A 648 2.45 16.69 -44.88
N ALA A 649 2.74 15.65 -44.09
CA ALA A 649 2.11 14.34 -44.23
C ALA A 649 0.60 14.36 -43.90
N ILE A 650 0.16 15.12 -42.90
CA ILE A 650 -1.27 15.31 -42.61
C ILE A 650 -1.96 16.01 -43.79
N LEU A 651 -1.38 17.11 -44.30
CA LEU A 651 -1.95 17.85 -45.43
C LEU A 651 -2.00 17.02 -46.72
N PHE A 652 -1.00 16.15 -46.94
CA PHE A 652 -1.01 15.18 -48.05
C PHE A 652 -2.16 14.18 -47.91
N ASN A 653 -2.34 13.58 -46.73
CA ASN A 653 -3.45 12.65 -46.48
C ASN A 653 -4.83 13.32 -46.60
N LEU A 654 -4.90 14.65 -46.45
CA LEU A 654 -6.10 15.46 -46.67
C LEU A 654 -6.31 15.88 -48.13
N ASN A 655 -5.41 15.48 -49.05
CA ASN A 655 -5.38 15.92 -50.45
C ASN A 655 -5.25 17.44 -50.61
N LEU A 656 -4.60 18.11 -49.66
CA LEU A 656 -4.30 19.56 -49.70
C LEU A 656 -2.83 19.83 -50.09
N LEU A 657 -2.01 18.78 -50.13
CA LEU A 657 -0.61 18.81 -50.52
C LEU A 657 -0.33 17.67 -51.49
N GLU A 658 0.40 17.94 -52.57
CA GLU A 658 0.84 16.90 -53.50
C GLU A 658 2.02 16.12 -52.91
N ARG A 659 2.19 14.86 -53.33
CA ARG A 659 3.30 14.00 -52.86
C ARG A 659 4.66 14.62 -53.15
N GLU A 660 4.78 15.26 -54.32
CA GLU A 660 6.00 15.90 -54.80
C GLU A 660 6.52 16.96 -53.83
N GLU A 661 5.65 17.65 -53.10
CA GLU A 661 6.05 18.68 -52.13
C GLU A 661 6.75 18.07 -50.89
N ILE A 662 6.29 16.90 -50.42
CA ILE A 662 6.96 16.15 -49.34
C ILE A 662 8.37 15.74 -49.79
N VAL A 663 8.46 15.20 -51.01
CA VAL A 663 9.75 14.80 -51.59
C VAL A 663 10.66 16.01 -51.77
N GLN A 664 10.15 17.13 -52.26
CA GLN A 664 10.92 18.35 -52.49
C GLN A 664 11.46 18.94 -51.17
N ARG A 665 10.68 18.90 -50.10
CA ARG A 665 11.12 19.29 -48.75
C ARG A 665 12.15 18.34 -48.18
N ALA A 666 11.96 17.03 -48.32
CA ALA A 666 12.96 16.05 -47.91
C ALA A 666 14.30 16.29 -48.63
N ARG A 667 14.27 16.56 -49.94
CA ARG A 667 15.45 16.90 -50.74
C ARG A 667 16.10 18.21 -50.30
N ALA A 668 15.32 19.21 -49.87
CA ALA A 668 15.85 20.46 -49.33
C ALA A 668 16.65 20.27 -48.03
N TYR A 669 16.32 19.25 -47.23
CA TYR A 669 17.14 18.81 -46.08
C TYR A 669 18.38 18.03 -46.55
N MET A 670 18.16 17.00 -47.37
CA MET A 670 19.20 16.08 -47.88
C MET A 670 20.34 16.78 -48.62
N PHE A 671 20.02 17.73 -49.51
CA PHE A 671 20.97 18.45 -50.36
C PHE A 671 21.20 19.90 -49.89
N GLY A 672 20.84 20.21 -48.65
CA GLY A 672 21.02 21.52 -48.03
C GLY A 672 22.45 21.76 -47.50
N THR A 673 22.58 22.70 -46.56
CA THR A 673 23.83 22.85 -45.79
C THR A 673 24.07 21.61 -44.91
N THR A 674 25.30 21.40 -44.44
CA THR A 674 25.63 20.28 -43.53
C THR A 674 24.69 20.24 -42.31
N GLU A 675 24.37 21.40 -41.74
CA GLU A 675 23.43 21.52 -40.62
C GLU A 675 22.01 21.03 -40.98
N LYS A 676 21.50 21.37 -42.17
CA LYS A 676 20.19 20.90 -42.65
C LYS A 676 20.20 19.40 -42.96
N MET A 677 21.28 18.89 -43.53
CA MET A 677 21.45 17.48 -43.83
C MET A 677 21.34 16.62 -42.56
N MET A 678 21.93 17.07 -41.45
CA MET A 678 21.84 16.39 -40.15
C MET A 678 20.41 16.32 -39.60
N LEU A 679 19.50 17.17 -40.08
CA LEU A 679 18.09 17.19 -39.70
C LEU A 679 17.19 16.32 -40.60
N THR A 680 17.74 15.71 -41.66
CA THR A 680 16.99 14.84 -42.60
C THR A 680 16.23 13.75 -41.87
N ALA A 681 16.89 13.06 -40.92
CA ALA A 681 16.27 11.98 -40.16
C ALA A 681 15.08 12.47 -39.33
N ARG A 682 15.19 13.67 -38.73
CA ARG A 682 14.11 14.27 -37.94
C ARG A 682 12.91 14.61 -38.81
N TYR A 683 13.11 15.18 -40.00
CA TYR A 683 12.02 15.41 -40.95
C TYR A 683 11.31 14.10 -41.34
N LEU A 684 12.08 13.08 -41.71
CA LEU A 684 11.54 11.77 -42.09
C LEU A 684 10.78 11.09 -40.96
N GLN A 685 11.25 11.18 -39.71
CA GLN A 685 10.50 10.69 -38.54
C GLN A 685 9.09 11.28 -38.47
N GLY A 686 8.95 12.60 -38.73
CA GLY A 686 7.66 13.27 -38.80
C GLY A 686 6.75 12.72 -39.90
N VAL A 687 7.29 12.57 -41.11
CA VAL A 687 6.55 11.99 -42.25
C VAL A 687 6.12 10.56 -41.94
N PHE A 688 7.03 9.71 -41.48
CA PHE A 688 6.78 8.27 -41.26
C PHE A 688 5.77 8.00 -40.14
N MET A 689 5.66 8.91 -39.18
CA MET A 689 4.65 8.81 -38.12
C MET A 689 3.21 8.92 -38.65
N ILE A 690 3.01 9.57 -39.82
CA ILE A 690 1.68 9.85 -40.40
C ILE A 690 1.47 9.14 -41.75
N ALA A 691 2.39 9.31 -42.70
CA ALA A 691 2.29 8.88 -44.10
C ALA A 691 3.55 8.12 -44.54
N ARG A 692 3.79 6.94 -43.92
CA ARG A 692 4.96 6.10 -44.20
C ARG A 692 4.98 5.51 -45.62
N ASP A 693 3.81 5.39 -46.24
CA ASP A 693 3.63 4.92 -47.61
C ASP A 693 4.28 5.85 -48.64
N VAL A 694 4.40 7.15 -48.35
CA VAL A 694 5.12 8.11 -49.22
C VAL A 694 6.54 7.64 -49.51
N PHE A 695 7.24 7.06 -48.53
CA PHE A 695 8.60 6.54 -48.71
C PHE A 695 8.65 5.16 -49.34
N LEU A 696 7.63 4.32 -49.14
CA LEU A 696 7.59 2.96 -49.71
C LEU A 696 7.48 2.96 -51.23
N TYR A 697 6.81 3.97 -51.80
CA TYR A 697 6.46 4.01 -53.22
C TYR A 697 7.21 5.08 -54.02
N ASP A 698 8.16 5.79 -53.41
CA ASP A 698 8.99 6.79 -54.09
C ASP A 698 10.44 6.30 -54.21
N GLU A 699 10.76 5.74 -55.38
CA GLU A 699 12.10 5.22 -55.68
C GLU A 699 13.17 6.31 -55.68
N GLN A 700 12.79 7.56 -56.01
CA GLN A 700 13.72 8.68 -56.08
C GLN A 700 14.13 9.14 -54.67
N LEU A 701 13.19 9.20 -53.73
CA LEU A 701 13.46 9.60 -52.35
C LEU A 701 14.39 8.60 -51.64
N LEU A 702 14.22 7.30 -51.90
CA LEU A 702 15.11 6.25 -51.40
C LEU A 702 16.51 6.38 -52.00
N ALA A 703 16.63 6.58 -53.32
CA ALA A 703 17.91 6.78 -53.99
C ALA A 703 18.63 8.05 -53.52
N ASP A 704 17.90 9.14 -53.28
CA ASP A 704 18.45 10.38 -52.75
C ASP A 704 18.98 10.21 -51.32
N LEU A 705 18.26 9.47 -50.46
CA LEU A 705 18.72 9.15 -49.10
C LEU A 705 19.96 8.26 -49.13
N ASP A 706 19.99 7.25 -49.99
CA ASP A 706 21.15 6.37 -50.19
C ASP A 706 22.39 7.16 -50.65
N TYR A 707 22.22 8.07 -51.61
CA TYR A 707 23.27 8.95 -52.08
C TYR A 707 23.83 9.85 -50.96
N VAL A 708 22.95 10.43 -50.13
CA VAL A 708 23.37 11.24 -48.98
C VAL A 708 24.18 10.40 -47.99
N ILE A 709 23.68 9.21 -47.62
CA ILE A 709 24.36 8.34 -46.65
C ILE A 709 25.76 7.95 -47.14
N ASN A 710 25.92 7.63 -48.42
CA ASN A 710 27.21 7.31 -49.03
C ASN A 710 28.18 8.51 -49.09
N GLY A 711 27.65 9.74 -49.10
CA GLY A 711 28.43 10.97 -49.14
C GLY A 711 28.86 11.51 -47.77
N LEU A 712 28.40 10.92 -46.66
CA LEU A 712 28.70 11.39 -45.31
C LEU A 712 30.15 11.10 -44.89
N SER A 713 30.72 12.01 -44.10
CA SER A 713 31.94 11.70 -43.35
C SER A 713 31.64 10.64 -42.28
N TYR A 714 32.66 9.92 -41.83
CA TYR A 714 32.49 8.91 -40.77
C TYR A 714 31.92 9.52 -39.47
N GLU A 715 32.32 10.74 -39.12
CA GLU A 715 31.84 11.44 -37.93
C GLU A 715 30.37 11.86 -38.05
N ASP A 716 29.98 12.40 -39.21
CA ASP A 716 28.58 12.80 -39.47
C ASP A 716 27.66 11.58 -39.56
N PHE A 717 28.13 10.49 -40.15
CA PHE A 717 27.40 9.21 -40.20
C PHE A 717 27.09 8.70 -38.79
N LEU A 718 28.08 8.70 -37.88
CA LEU A 718 27.87 8.27 -36.49
C LEU A 718 26.86 9.14 -35.74
N GLN A 719 26.77 10.43 -36.07
CA GLN A 719 25.82 11.35 -35.46
C GLN A 719 24.39 11.15 -35.99
N ILE A 720 24.20 10.92 -37.29
CA ILE A 720 22.85 10.81 -37.90
C ILE A 720 22.26 9.39 -37.80
N ALA A 721 23.10 8.34 -37.72
CA ALA A 721 22.66 6.95 -37.77
C ALA A 721 21.63 6.57 -36.68
N PRO A 722 21.73 7.00 -35.40
CA PRO A 722 20.72 6.69 -34.39
C PRO A 722 19.33 7.25 -34.74
N GLU A 723 19.27 8.47 -35.28
CA GLU A 723 18.03 9.14 -35.67
C GLU A 723 17.40 8.49 -36.91
N LEU A 724 18.22 8.09 -37.89
CA LEU A 724 17.73 7.32 -39.04
C LEU A 724 17.19 5.97 -38.59
N LYS A 725 17.92 5.26 -37.70
CA LYS A 725 17.46 3.99 -37.16
C LYS A 725 16.13 4.14 -36.43
N LEU A 726 15.95 5.21 -35.65
CA LEU A 726 14.69 5.54 -35.00
C LEU A 726 13.57 5.77 -36.03
N ALA A 727 13.84 6.51 -37.11
CA ALA A 727 12.87 6.73 -38.20
C ALA A 727 12.38 5.40 -38.80
N PHE A 728 13.27 4.43 -39.02
CA PHE A 728 12.87 3.14 -39.58
C PHE A 728 12.09 2.24 -38.60
N THR A 729 11.99 2.59 -37.31
CA THR A 729 11.15 1.82 -36.35
C THR A 729 9.65 2.00 -36.56
N TYR A 730 9.22 3.02 -37.32
CA TYR A 730 7.81 3.25 -37.64
C TYR A 730 7.22 2.26 -38.67
N PHE A 731 8.08 1.50 -39.35
CA PHE A 731 7.68 0.49 -40.34
C PHE A 731 7.52 -0.88 -39.69
N SER A 732 6.52 -1.64 -40.18
CA SER A 732 6.35 -3.04 -39.82
C SER A 732 7.45 -3.93 -40.42
N PRO A 733 7.65 -5.16 -39.90
CA PRO A 733 8.65 -6.08 -40.46
C PRO A 733 8.49 -6.34 -41.96
N MET A 734 7.26 -6.38 -42.48
CA MET A 734 7.00 -6.57 -43.92
C MET A 734 7.39 -5.33 -44.75
N GLU A 735 7.07 -4.13 -44.26
CA GLU A 735 7.43 -2.88 -44.93
C GLU A 735 8.96 -2.69 -44.97
N ILE A 736 9.68 -3.09 -43.91
CA ILE A 736 11.15 -3.11 -43.89
C ILE A 736 11.72 -4.07 -44.95
N ILE A 737 11.10 -5.24 -45.17
CA ILE A 737 11.52 -6.16 -46.22
C ILE A 737 11.39 -5.50 -47.60
N THR A 738 10.25 -4.86 -47.89
CA THR A 738 10.05 -4.14 -49.16
C THR A 738 11.07 -3.03 -49.38
N ILE A 739 11.35 -2.22 -48.36
CA ILE A 739 12.40 -1.20 -48.43
C ILE A 739 13.76 -1.85 -48.71
N SER A 740 14.08 -2.96 -48.04
CA SER A 740 15.34 -3.68 -48.23
C SER A 740 15.48 -4.26 -49.64
N GLU A 741 14.39 -4.72 -50.25
CA GLU A 741 14.37 -5.16 -51.66
C GLU A 741 14.64 -3.98 -52.61
N ASN A 742 14.03 -2.82 -52.36
CA ASN A 742 14.27 -1.62 -53.16
C ASN A 742 15.72 -1.13 -53.04
N VAL A 743 16.30 -1.18 -51.83
CA VAL A 743 17.74 -0.90 -51.64
C VAL A 743 18.59 -1.95 -52.37
N ALA A 744 18.24 -3.24 -52.32
CA ALA A 744 18.96 -4.29 -53.06
C ALA A 744 18.98 -4.02 -54.58
N ASN A 745 17.88 -3.52 -55.12
CA ASN A 745 17.80 -3.13 -56.52
C ASN A 745 18.73 -1.95 -56.86
N LEU A 746 18.88 -0.96 -55.98
CA LEU A 746 19.81 0.17 -56.16
C LEU A 746 21.27 -0.32 -56.28
N TYR A 747 21.65 -1.31 -55.47
CA TYR A 747 22.99 -1.91 -55.48
C TYR A 747 23.15 -3.10 -56.44
N GLN A 748 22.10 -3.44 -57.21
CA GLN A 748 22.09 -4.61 -58.12
C GLN A 748 22.45 -5.93 -57.41
N THR A 749 22.02 -6.08 -56.16
CA THR A 749 22.26 -7.27 -55.30
C THR A 749 20.92 -7.90 -54.90
N ASN A 750 20.95 -8.92 -54.05
CA ASN A 750 19.76 -9.57 -53.50
C ASN A 750 19.62 -9.29 -51.99
N ILE A 751 18.41 -9.44 -51.47
CA ILE A 751 18.09 -9.18 -50.06
C ILE A 751 18.86 -10.07 -49.07
N VAL A 752 19.27 -11.28 -49.49
CA VAL A 752 20.02 -12.23 -48.65
C VAL A 752 21.45 -11.73 -48.43
N GLU A 753 22.06 -11.09 -49.43
CA GLU A 753 23.37 -10.46 -49.33
C GLU A 753 23.34 -9.19 -48.47
N ILE A 754 22.30 -8.34 -48.61
CA ILE A 754 22.14 -7.12 -47.79
C ILE A 754 21.88 -7.44 -46.31
N ASN A 755 21.03 -8.43 -46.02
CA ASN A 755 20.73 -8.86 -44.65
C ASN A 755 21.78 -9.82 -44.08
N GLY A 756 22.80 -10.17 -44.87
CA GLY A 756 23.94 -10.94 -44.41
C GLY A 756 24.76 -10.16 -43.37
N PRO A 757 25.48 -10.85 -42.48
CA PRO A 757 26.39 -10.17 -41.58
C PRO A 757 27.47 -9.42 -42.38
N ALA A 758 27.66 -8.12 -42.10
CA ALA A 758 28.64 -7.26 -42.78
C ALA A 758 30.09 -7.76 -42.70
N LEU A 759 30.37 -8.69 -41.78
CA LEU A 759 31.66 -9.35 -41.59
C LEU A 759 31.44 -10.88 -41.57
N ASP A 760 32.21 -11.60 -42.39
CA ASP A 760 32.29 -13.06 -42.34
C ASP A 760 32.75 -13.50 -40.94
N GLU A 761 32.03 -14.45 -40.33
CA GLU A 761 32.35 -15.03 -39.02
C GLU A 761 33.80 -15.54 -38.98
N ARG A 762 34.31 -16.07 -40.10
CA ARG A 762 35.71 -16.50 -40.22
C ARG A 762 36.68 -15.33 -40.11
N MET A 763 36.32 -14.17 -40.66
CA MET A 763 37.11 -12.94 -40.58
C MET A 763 37.12 -12.38 -39.16
N LEU A 764 35.99 -12.42 -38.45
CA LEU A 764 35.87 -12.05 -37.02
C LEU A 764 36.73 -12.95 -36.12
N ILE A 765 36.67 -14.27 -36.34
CA ILE A 765 37.51 -15.24 -35.62
C ILE A 765 38.99 -14.97 -35.91
N LYS A 766 39.34 -14.68 -37.16
CA LYS A 766 40.72 -14.37 -37.57
C LYS A 766 41.22 -13.07 -36.94
N ALA A 767 40.41 -12.01 -36.92
CA ALA A 767 40.74 -10.74 -36.28
C ALA A 767 40.90 -10.90 -34.76
N LYS A 768 40.00 -11.64 -34.09
CA LYS A 768 40.10 -11.95 -32.66
C LYS A 768 41.36 -12.76 -32.33
N ASN A 769 41.71 -13.72 -33.18
CA ASN A 769 42.96 -14.48 -33.04
C ASN A 769 44.19 -13.59 -33.25
N LEU A 770 44.13 -12.67 -34.23
CA LEU A 770 45.19 -11.69 -34.48
C LEU A 770 45.38 -10.77 -33.27
N ASP A 771 44.31 -10.17 -32.75
CA ASP A 771 44.34 -9.30 -31.57
C ASP A 771 44.89 -10.05 -30.34
N ARG A 772 44.46 -11.29 -30.11
CA ARG A 772 44.97 -12.13 -29.02
C ARG A 772 46.45 -12.45 -29.19
N THR A 773 46.91 -12.65 -30.42
CA THR A 773 48.33 -12.94 -30.72
C THR A 773 49.18 -11.69 -30.55
N ILE A 774 48.70 -10.53 -31.04
CA ILE A 774 49.34 -9.22 -30.87
C ILE A 774 49.46 -8.89 -29.37
N ARG A 775 48.40 -9.06 -28.58
CA ARG A 775 48.45 -8.85 -27.12
C ARG A 775 49.44 -9.78 -26.43
N LYS A 776 49.51 -11.06 -26.83
CA LYS A 776 50.50 -12.01 -26.30
C LYS A 776 51.93 -11.61 -26.64
N GLU A 777 52.18 -11.11 -27.84
CA GLU A 777 53.49 -10.61 -28.23
C GLU A 777 53.81 -9.28 -27.51
N PHE A 778 52.89 -8.33 -27.40
CA PHE A 778 53.13 -7.12 -26.59
C PHE A 778 53.43 -7.42 -25.12
N ALA A 779 52.72 -8.38 -24.51
CA ALA A 779 53.02 -8.84 -23.15
C ALA A 779 54.40 -9.49 -23.03
N ARG A 780 54.88 -10.21 -24.05
CA ARG A 780 56.24 -10.78 -24.08
C ARG A 780 57.33 -9.71 -24.14
N TRP A 781 57.02 -8.57 -24.72
CA TRP A 781 57.97 -7.46 -24.92
C TRP A 781 57.81 -6.35 -23.87
N ASN A 782 56.96 -6.53 -22.84
CA ASN A 782 56.62 -5.52 -21.83
C ASN A 782 56.13 -4.18 -22.42
N LEU A 783 55.43 -4.22 -23.56
CA LEU A 783 54.90 -3.03 -24.23
C LEU A 783 53.46 -2.68 -23.80
N VAL A 784 52.79 -3.58 -23.08
CA VAL A 784 51.44 -3.41 -22.49
C VAL A 784 51.37 -4.11 -21.15
#